data_AF-A0A3D1RHK1-F1
#
_entry.id   AF-A0A3D1RHK1-F1
#
_cell.length_a   1.000
_cell.length_b   1.000
_cell.length_c   1.000
_cell.angle_alpha   90.00
_cell.angle_beta   90.00
_cell.angle_gamma   90.00
#
_symmetry.space_group_name_H-M   'P 1'
#
loop_
_entity.id
_entity.type
_entity.pdbx_description
1 polymer ?
#
loop_
_entity_poly.entity_id
_entity_poly.type
_entity_poly.pdbx_seq_one_letter_code
_entity_poly.pdbx_strand_id
1 'polypeptide(L)'
;MSAGNSGISLSKPSNITDSVVYDPSTRRYIIYEKIGNRYYRVPTTYSFEEFWDMRNRQAEDEYFRQRANITSILNRGKYVKPKISLSDRFFNRLFGTGKIEINPQGNVDITAGYQGQKINNPTLPERARNNGGLDFNMNAQMNVNANIGDKLKFPINYNTLANFDLDNQLKLDYTGGDDEILKRFEAGNVSFPARGTLIPGAQQLFGLKTQLQFGKLYITTVLANQRSQRQQVNLEGGAAAQRFEVKADEYEENRHFLLGEYFRDNYNQLMRNLPAITSPFQILRLEVWVTNRMGTTTETRDVVGLMDLGEFEPYLPPPTINVLTGIQAPSNGTNDLYSKVLGQPDARNPALVFNNLRNIGLSPVQDFEKTFARKLDSTQYIYNRQIGTLSLSQPLQTDEVLAVAYQYSFNGRVYQVGEFSQDVPPDSASATQKVLFLKLLKATSQRPTLPIWNWMMKNVYSVGYGVLTPVDFKLDVLYQEPGLGDKRYVPYGDKNLGAPIISLLNLDRLNSQLDPQPDGVFDYVEGFTVLSEYSRVMFPVLEPFGRDLANQIYLATPPPPEVKDTLFYALYDSIKAVAQQYPNLNRFVLKGTAKTSGSADISIGYNIPVGSVTVLAGGRTLQEGVDYDINYDLGTIKITNQAILTAGLPVQVNFENNASFGLQQRSYLGLRLDYMAKNKANEQLSFGGTIVRLSERPFFTKVNLNEDPIRNTMYGLDMNYRKDLPRLTKILDKLPVYSTTAPSSVNVYAEGAYLKPGHAPQIGRGSEGLVYIDDFEGSKSGIDLRFPPISWAMASVPSGATDANGVELF
;
A
#
# COMPACT_ATOMS: atom_id res chain seq x y z
N MET A 1 1.00 38.66 -25.66
CA MET A 1 0.65 39.36 -26.92
C MET A 1 1.39 40.69 -26.95
N SER A 2 2.05 40.98 -28.07
CA SER A 2 2.83 42.19 -28.28
C SER A 2 1.95 43.43 -28.37
N ALA A 3 2.28 44.44 -27.59
CA ALA A 3 2.20 45.82 -28.03
C ALA A 3 3.50 46.47 -27.60
N GLY A 4 4.44 46.56 -28.54
CA GLY A 4 5.68 47.31 -28.35
C GLY A 4 5.33 48.78 -28.15
N ASN A 5 5.55 49.28 -26.94
CA ASN A 5 5.68 50.69 -26.70
C ASN A 5 7.08 50.91 -26.13
N SER A 6 8.05 50.99 -27.05
CA SER A 6 9.36 51.58 -26.78
C SER A 6 9.16 53.08 -26.56
N GLY A 7 8.53 53.44 -25.44
CA GLY A 7 8.45 54.80 -24.98
C GLY A 7 9.84 55.20 -24.53
N ILE A 8 10.42 56.20 -25.20
CA ILE A 8 11.61 56.89 -24.73
C ILE A 8 11.28 57.40 -23.31
N SER A 9 11.80 56.72 -22.29
CA SER A 9 11.69 57.17 -20.90
C SER A 9 12.66 58.33 -20.71
N LEU A 10 12.22 59.54 -21.05
CA LEU A 10 12.94 60.77 -20.78
C LEU A 10 13.06 60.92 -19.26
N SER A 11 14.28 60.90 -18.74
CA SER A 11 14.56 61.26 -17.36
C SER A 11 14.02 62.68 -17.09
N LYS A 12 13.32 62.88 -15.96
CA LYS A 12 12.83 64.21 -15.57
C LYS A 12 14.01 65.20 -15.58
N PRO A 13 13.92 66.33 -16.30
CA PRO A 13 15.01 67.31 -16.35
C PRO A 13 15.24 67.90 -14.95
N SER A 14 16.51 68.18 -14.62
CA SER A 14 16.97 68.53 -13.26
C SER A 14 16.37 69.84 -12.70
N ASN A 15 15.66 70.60 -13.52
CA ASN A 15 14.96 71.82 -13.15
C ASN A 15 13.53 71.59 -12.63
N ILE A 16 13.03 70.35 -12.61
CA ILE A 16 11.76 69.97 -11.97
C ILE A 16 12.03 69.40 -10.59
N THR A 17 11.44 69.99 -9.55
CA THR A 17 11.50 69.47 -8.18
C THR A 17 10.12 69.10 -7.68
N ASP A 18 10.00 67.86 -7.20
CA ASP A 18 8.79 67.33 -6.59
C ASP A 18 8.94 67.39 -5.06
N SER A 19 7.97 67.93 -4.33
CA SER A 19 7.93 67.87 -2.87
C SER A 19 6.58 67.38 -2.37
N VAL A 20 6.60 66.54 -1.34
CA VAL A 20 5.39 66.03 -0.70
C VAL A 20 5.26 66.69 0.66
N VAL A 21 4.09 67.27 0.93
CA VAL A 21 3.76 67.86 2.24
C VAL A 21 2.55 67.14 2.78
N TYR A 22 2.63 66.70 4.03
CA TYR A 22 1.49 66.16 4.76
C TYR A 22 0.73 67.31 5.42
N ASP A 23 -0.58 67.40 5.16
CA ASP A 23 -1.47 68.33 5.85
C ASP A 23 -2.15 67.60 7.03
N PRO A 24 -1.79 67.92 8.29
CA PRO A 24 -2.35 67.25 9.47
C PRO A 24 -3.84 67.54 9.68
N SER A 25 -4.35 68.66 9.16
CA SER A 25 -5.73 69.09 9.37
C SER A 25 -6.71 68.30 8.49
N THR A 26 -6.32 68.02 7.25
CA THR A 26 -7.12 67.25 6.28
C THR A 26 -6.70 65.79 6.17
N ARG A 27 -5.60 65.39 6.83
CA ARG A 27 -4.97 64.05 6.77
C ARG A 27 -4.66 63.58 5.35
N ARG A 28 -4.21 64.51 4.50
CA ARG A 28 -3.91 64.24 3.09
C ARG A 28 -2.46 64.60 2.75
N TYR A 29 -1.92 63.92 1.74
CA TYR A 29 -0.61 64.21 1.18
C TYR A 29 -0.78 65.06 -0.07
N ILE A 30 -0.15 66.23 -0.08
CA ILE A 30 -0.18 67.16 -1.21
C ILE A 30 1.17 67.07 -1.93
N ILE A 31 1.13 66.77 -3.23
CA ILE A 31 2.33 66.74 -4.08
C ILE A 31 2.42 68.06 -4.85
N TYR A 32 3.55 68.74 -4.68
CA TYR A 32 3.90 69.95 -5.41
C TYR A 32 4.97 69.64 -6.45
N GLU A 33 4.67 69.89 -7.73
CA GLU A 33 5.65 69.81 -8.83
C GLU A 33 5.99 71.25 -9.27
N LYS A 34 7.24 71.67 -9.12
CA LYS A 34 7.69 73.06 -9.43
C LYS A 34 8.81 73.07 -10.48
N ILE A 35 8.81 74.10 -11.33
CA ILE A 35 9.97 74.51 -12.15
C ILE A 35 10.48 75.85 -11.60
N GLY A 36 11.66 75.83 -10.99
CA GLY A 36 12.15 76.97 -10.20
C GLY A 36 11.15 77.36 -9.11
N ASN A 37 10.67 78.61 -9.12
CA ASN A 37 9.70 79.12 -8.15
C ASN A 37 8.23 79.08 -8.64
N ARG A 38 7.95 78.52 -9.82
CA ARG A 38 6.59 78.43 -10.36
C ARG A 38 6.08 77.00 -10.32
N TYR A 39 4.81 76.83 -9.98
CA TYR A 39 4.15 75.53 -10.06
C TYR A 39 4.09 75.09 -11.51
N TYR A 40 4.65 73.91 -11.78
CA TYR A 40 4.63 73.28 -13.10
C TYR A 40 3.26 72.67 -13.37
N ARG A 41 2.62 72.12 -12.33
CA ARG A 41 1.27 71.54 -12.35
C ARG A 41 0.48 71.93 -11.11
N VAL A 42 -0.84 71.81 -11.19
CA VAL A 42 -1.72 71.99 -10.03
C VAL A 42 -1.41 70.93 -8.96
N PRO A 43 -1.29 71.31 -7.68
CA PRO A 43 -0.98 70.37 -6.61
C PRO A 43 -2.04 69.26 -6.55
N THR A 44 -1.59 68.02 -6.49
CA THR A 44 -2.47 66.84 -6.42
C THR A 44 -2.52 66.33 -5.00
N THR A 45 -3.71 66.03 -4.50
CA THR A 45 -3.94 65.68 -3.10
C THR A 45 -4.41 64.24 -3.01
N TYR A 46 -3.71 63.42 -2.24
CA TYR A 46 -4.00 62.01 -2.04
C TYR A 46 -4.43 61.74 -0.60
N SER A 47 -5.36 60.82 -0.40
CA SER A 47 -5.57 60.20 0.92
C SER A 47 -4.35 59.37 1.33
N PHE A 48 -4.31 58.94 2.60
CA PHE A 48 -3.24 58.07 3.09
C PHE A 48 -3.11 56.78 2.27
N GLU A 49 -4.24 56.10 2.03
CA GLU A 49 -4.30 54.84 1.28
C GLU A 49 -3.85 55.04 -0.17
N GLU A 50 -4.39 56.04 -0.87
CA GLU A 50 -4.03 56.32 -2.27
C GLU A 50 -2.55 56.71 -2.44
N PHE A 51 -2.00 57.48 -1.50
CA PHE A 51 -0.58 57.87 -1.54
C PHE A 51 0.33 56.65 -1.34
N TRP A 52 -0.04 55.75 -0.43
CA TRP A 52 0.73 54.53 -0.18
C TRP A 52 0.61 53.52 -1.31
N ASP A 53 -0.58 53.36 -1.91
CA ASP A 53 -0.77 52.54 -3.10
C ASP A 53 0.07 53.04 -4.28
N MET A 54 0.10 54.37 -4.50
CA MET A 54 0.94 54.97 -5.53
C MET A 54 2.44 54.75 -5.25
N ARG A 55 2.89 54.94 -4.00
CA ARG A 55 4.28 54.71 -3.60
C ARG A 55 4.67 53.24 -3.73
N ASN A 56 3.79 52.31 -3.37
CA ASN A 56 4.02 50.88 -3.50
C ASN A 56 4.17 50.49 -4.98
N ARG A 57 3.31 50.99 -5.87
CA ARG A 57 3.45 50.78 -7.33
C ARG A 57 4.76 51.36 -7.87
N GLN A 58 5.15 52.58 -7.46
CA GLN A 58 6.43 53.18 -7.86
C GLN A 58 7.63 52.34 -7.39
N ALA A 59 7.61 51.88 -6.13
CA ALA A 59 8.66 51.04 -5.58
C ALA A 59 8.74 49.68 -6.28
N GLU A 60 7.59 49.09 -6.62
CA GLU A 60 7.50 47.84 -7.38
C GLU A 60 8.08 47.99 -8.79
N ASP A 61 7.69 49.05 -9.51
CA ASP A 61 8.25 49.38 -10.83
C ASP A 61 9.76 49.63 -10.77
N GLU A 62 10.24 50.37 -9.77
CA GLU A 62 11.66 50.65 -9.57
C GLU A 62 12.44 49.36 -9.23
N TYR A 63 11.88 48.53 -8.36
CA TYR A 63 12.42 47.22 -8.02
C TYR A 63 12.55 46.32 -9.25
N PHE A 64 11.51 46.23 -10.10
CA PHE A 64 11.56 45.45 -11.34
C PHE A 64 12.54 46.03 -12.36
N ARG A 65 12.68 47.37 -12.45
CA ARG A 65 13.71 48.02 -13.28
C ARG A 65 15.12 47.72 -12.79
N GLN A 66 15.38 47.82 -11.48
CA GLN A 66 16.68 47.44 -10.90
C GLN A 66 16.97 45.96 -11.14
N ARG A 67 15.97 45.08 -10.94
CA ARG A 67 16.11 43.64 -11.19
C ARG A 67 16.43 43.37 -12.67
N ALA A 68 15.73 44.00 -13.62
CA ALA A 68 16.01 43.88 -15.05
C ALA A 68 17.43 44.39 -15.42
N ASN A 69 17.90 45.46 -14.79
CA ASN A 69 19.28 45.93 -14.94
C ASN A 69 20.31 44.96 -14.33
N ILE A 70 20.01 44.33 -13.19
CA ILE A 70 20.85 43.29 -12.59
C ILE A 70 20.87 42.04 -13.49
N THR A 71 19.74 41.65 -14.10
CA THR A 71 19.68 40.56 -15.10
C THR A 71 20.51 40.89 -16.34
N SER A 72 20.53 42.15 -16.80
CA SER A 72 21.40 42.63 -17.88
C SER A 72 22.89 42.59 -17.50
N ILE A 73 23.25 42.93 -16.26
CA ILE A 73 24.62 42.86 -15.75
C ILE A 73 25.08 41.40 -15.56
N LEU A 74 24.19 40.52 -15.08
CA LEU A 74 24.44 39.08 -14.95
C LEU A 74 24.53 38.37 -16.31
N ASN A 75 23.73 38.79 -17.30
CA ASN A 75 23.82 38.29 -18.68
C ASN A 75 25.05 38.80 -19.45
N ARG A 76 25.78 39.80 -18.93
CA ARG A 76 27.15 40.16 -19.39
C ARG A 76 28.24 39.29 -18.74
N GLY A 77 27.90 38.08 -18.30
CA GLY A 77 28.81 37.05 -17.76
C GLY A 77 29.83 36.47 -18.76
N LYS A 78 30.51 37.31 -19.55
CA LYS A 78 31.59 36.86 -20.47
C LYS A 78 32.99 36.82 -19.82
N TYR A 79 33.13 37.19 -18.54
CA TYR A 79 34.43 37.29 -17.88
C TYR A 79 34.45 36.80 -16.42
N VAL A 80 34.06 35.55 -16.17
CA VAL A 80 34.53 34.85 -14.96
C VAL A 80 34.85 33.39 -15.32
N LYS A 81 35.91 33.18 -16.12
CA LYS A 81 36.69 31.95 -16.03
C LYS A 81 37.83 32.25 -15.06
N PRO A 82 37.79 31.80 -13.79
CA PRO A 82 38.91 32.01 -12.90
C PRO A 82 40.08 31.16 -13.43
N LYS A 83 41.07 31.81 -14.06
CA LYS A 83 42.36 31.18 -14.33
C LYS A 83 43.15 31.19 -13.03
N ILE A 84 42.93 30.17 -12.22
CA ILE A 84 43.73 29.92 -11.03
C ILE A 84 45.03 29.27 -11.51
N SER A 85 46.10 30.05 -11.67
CA SER A 85 47.45 29.53 -11.86
C SER A 85 48.15 29.51 -10.49
N LEU A 86 48.23 28.34 -9.88
CA LEU A 86 49.04 28.07 -8.69
C LEU A 86 50.41 27.53 -9.11
N SER A 87 51.43 27.75 -8.29
CA SER A 87 52.85 27.57 -8.61
C SER A 87 53.27 26.13 -8.99
N ASP A 88 54.10 26.05 -10.04
CA ASP A 88 54.37 24.84 -10.85
C ASP A 88 55.01 23.64 -10.13
N ARG A 89 55.74 23.81 -9.03
CA ARG A 89 56.55 22.70 -8.48
C ARG A 89 55.82 21.79 -7.50
N PHE A 90 54.85 22.32 -6.74
CA PHE A 90 54.06 21.54 -5.77
C PHE A 90 52.76 21.05 -6.40
N PHE A 91 52.14 21.88 -7.26
CA PHE A 91 50.91 21.54 -7.97
C PHE A 91 51.11 20.33 -8.91
N ASN A 92 52.16 20.34 -9.74
CA ASN A 92 52.44 19.24 -10.66
C ASN A 92 52.75 17.91 -9.95
N ARG A 93 53.27 17.94 -8.70
CA ARG A 93 53.51 16.73 -7.92
C ARG A 93 52.22 16.13 -7.36
N LEU A 94 51.27 16.98 -6.93
CA LEU A 94 50.03 16.53 -6.30
C LEU A 94 48.87 16.28 -7.27
N PHE A 95 48.77 17.07 -8.33
CA PHE A 95 47.63 17.06 -9.26
C PHE A 95 48.02 16.67 -10.69
N GLY A 96 49.32 16.46 -10.92
CA GLY A 96 49.89 16.07 -12.21
C GLY A 96 49.90 17.19 -13.25
N THR A 97 50.17 16.87 -14.51
CA THR A 97 50.37 17.87 -15.58
C THR A 97 49.07 18.12 -16.33
N GLY A 98 48.48 19.31 -16.19
CA GLY A 98 47.30 19.66 -16.98
C GLY A 98 46.61 20.93 -16.52
N LYS A 99 45.62 21.37 -17.30
CA LYS A 99 44.80 22.54 -16.98
C LYS A 99 43.67 22.12 -16.02
N ILE A 100 43.21 23.07 -15.22
CA ILE A 100 41.96 22.94 -14.48
C ILE A 100 40.82 23.19 -15.46
N GLU A 101 40.01 22.16 -15.71
CA GLU A 101 38.82 22.22 -16.55
C GLU A 101 37.59 21.98 -15.67
N ILE A 102 36.73 22.99 -15.55
CA ILE A 102 35.48 22.91 -14.77
C ILE A 102 34.34 23.19 -15.75
N ASN A 103 33.50 22.18 -15.98
CA ASN A 103 32.37 22.26 -16.89
C ASN A 103 31.06 22.11 -16.08
N PRO A 104 30.50 23.22 -15.56
CA PRO A 104 29.19 23.21 -14.93
C PRO A 104 28.08 23.23 -16.00
N GLN A 105 27.03 22.46 -15.79
CA GLN A 105 25.85 22.35 -16.63
C GLN A 105 24.60 22.31 -15.73
N GLY A 106 23.47 22.79 -16.24
CA GLY A 106 22.19 22.80 -15.53
C GLY A 106 21.70 24.20 -15.14
N ASN A 107 20.67 24.24 -14.30
CA ASN A 107 19.98 25.45 -13.88
C ASN A 107 19.80 25.45 -12.36
N VAL A 108 19.76 26.66 -11.78
CA VAL A 108 19.43 26.88 -10.38
C VAL A 108 18.35 27.93 -10.35
N ASP A 109 17.13 27.50 -10.08
CA ASP A 109 15.95 28.35 -9.96
C ASP A 109 15.67 28.60 -8.48
N ILE A 110 15.68 29.87 -8.10
CA ILE A 110 15.33 30.30 -6.74
C ILE A 110 14.05 31.11 -6.85
N THR A 111 12.97 30.57 -6.29
CA THR A 111 11.69 31.27 -6.17
C THR A 111 11.54 31.72 -4.73
N ALA A 112 11.49 33.04 -4.54
CA ALA A 112 11.20 33.65 -3.25
C ALA A 112 9.95 34.52 -3.39
N GLY A 113 8.98 34.32 -2.52
CA GLY A 113 7.73 35.04 -2.51
C GLY A 113 7.11 35.07 -1.11
N TYR A 114 5.97 35.74 -1.00
CA TYR A 114 5.11 35.66 0.17
C TYR A 114 3.82 34.95 -0.25
N GLN A 115 3.49 33.86 0.44
CA GLN A 115 2.22 33.17 0.26
C GLN A 115 1.35 33.42 1.49
N GLY A 116 0.16 33.99 1.27
CA GLY A 116 -0.84 34.20 2.30
C GLY A 116 -2.18 33.63 1.85
N GLN A 117 -2.92 33.03 2.78
CA GLN A 117 -4.28 32.57 2.59
C GLN A 117 -5.21 33.15 3.65
N LYS A 118 -6.42 33.52 3.22
CA LYS A 118 -7.50 33.94 4.09
C LYS A 118 -8.68 32.99 3.95
N ILE A 119 -8.99 32.26 5.01
CA ILE A 119 -10.12 31.32 5.05
C ILE A 119 -11.25 31.97 5.83
N ASN A 120 -12.34 32.32 5.13
CA ASN A 120 -13.54 32.91 5.73
C ASN A 120 -14.46 31.86 6.37
N ASN A 121 -13.88 30.87 7.05
CA ASN A 121 -14.68 29.89 7.79
C ASN A 121 -14.95 30.42 9.20
N PRO A 122 -16.22 30.67 9.57
CA PRO A 122 -16.57 31.19 10.89
C PRO A 122 -16.18 30.25 12.04
N THR A 123 -16.02 28.95 11.79
CA THR A 123 -15.62 27.95 12.82
C THR A 123 -14.16 28.09 13.24
N LEU A 124 -13.33 28.77 12.45
CA LEU A 124 -11.94 29.06 12.79
C LEU A 124 -11.86 30.36 13.62
N PRO A 125 -11.00 30.41 14.66
CA PRO A 125 -10.65 31.66 15.33
C PRO A 125 -10.10 32.70 14.34
N GLU A 126 -10.38 33.99 14.53
CA GLU A 126 -9.97 35.04 13.59
C GLU A 126 -8.46 35.06 13.30
N ARG A 127 -7.64 34.78 14.33
CA ARG A 127 -6.17 34.65 14.18
C ARG A 127 -5.74 33.50 13.25
N ALA A 128 -6.53 32.44 13.16
CA ALA A 128 -6.25 31.27 12.33
C ALA A 128 -6.86 31.39 10.92
N ARG A 129 -7.74 32.39 10.69
CA ARG A 129 -8.34 32.67 9.38
C ARG A 129 -7.33 33.28 8.42
N ASN A 130 -6.35 34.03 8.93
CA ASN A 130 -5.27 34.59 8.13
C ASN A 130 -3.98 33.83 8.47
N ASN A 131 -3.42 33.11 7.51
CA ASN A 131 -2.10 32.48 7.65
C ASN A 131 -1.25 32.84 6.44
N GLY A 132 0.02 33.09 6.64
CA GLY A 132 0.96 33.36 5.54
C GLY A 132 2.40 33.31 6.01
N GLY A 133 3.30 33.13 5.06
CA GLY A 133 4.72 33.00 5.32
C GLY A 133 5.55 33.35 4.08
N LEU A 134 6.85 33.48 4.30
CA LEU A 134 7.80 33.52 3.20
C LEU A 134 7.84 32.13 2.55
N ASP A 135 7.53 32.07 1.27
CA ASP A 135 7.68 30.88 0.46
C ASP A 135 9.03 30.97 -0.25
N PHE A 136 9.94 30.05 0.09
CA PHE A 136 11.29 30.00 -0.46
C PHE A 136 11.55 28.60 -1.00
N ASN A 137 11.51 28.48 -2.32
CA ASN A 137 11.73 27.24 -3.04
C ASN A 137 13.03 27.34 -3.86
N MET A 138 13.97 26.44 -3.58
CA MET A 138 15.22 26.31 -4.33
C MET A 138 15.17 25.03 -5.17
N ASN A 139 15.12 25.19 -6.49
CA ASN A 139 15.25 24.11 -7.45
C ASN A 139 16.63 24.19 -8.10
N ALA A 140 17.60 23.45 -7.60
CA ALA A 140 18.92 23.37 -8.19
C ALA A 140 19.08 22.03 -8.88
N GLN A 141 19.27 22.04 -10.20
CA GLN A 141 19.67 20.89 -11.00
C GLN A 141 21.02 21.20 -11.65
N MET A 142 22.08 20.74 -11.01
CA MET A 142 23.46 21.07 -11.36
C MET A 142 24.26 19.80 -11.59
N ASN A 143 24.91 19.72 -12.76
CA ASN A 143 25.93 18.73 -13.07
C ASN A 143 27.26 19.44 -13.29
N VAL A 144 28.27 19.17 -12.47
CA VAL A 144 29.61 19.74 -12.59
C VAL A 144 30.61 18.61 -12.76
N ASN A 145 31.31 18.61 -13.88
CA ASN A 145 32.50 17.79 -14.05
C ASN A 145 33.73 18.68 -14.00
N ALA A 146 34.50 18.57 -12.92
CA ALA A 146 35.79 19.25 -12.78
C ALA A 146 36.94 18.24 -12.90
N ASN A 147 37.81 18.44 -13.89
CA ASN A 147 39.08 17.74 -14.06
C ASN A 147 40.21 18.68 -13.65
N ILE A 148 41.01 18.28 -12.67
CA ILE A 148 42.18 19.04 -12.22
C ILE A 148 43.42 18.23 -12.60
N GLY A 149 44.11 18.66 -13.65
CA GLY A 149 45.24 17.93 -14.21
C GLY A 149 44.80 16.61 -14.83
N ASP A 150 45.63 15.58 -14.68
CA ASP A 150 45.38 14.19 -15.13
C ASP A 150 44.97 13.26 -13.97
N LYS A 151 45.12 13.70 -12.71
CA LYS A 151 44.95 12.84 -11.53
C LYS A 151 43.64 12.99 -10.79
N LEU A 152 42.97 14.14 -10.85
CA LEU A 152 41.84 14.44 -9.95
C LEU A 152 40.57 14.80 -10.72
N LYS A 153 39.48 14.10 -10.42
CA LYS A 153 38.16 14.28 -11.02
C LYS A 153 37.11 14.49 -9.94
N PHE A 154 36.23 15.46 -10.16
CA PHE A 154 35.07 15.74 -9.31
C PHE A 154 33.79 15.75 -10.13
N PRO A 155 33.20 14.57 -10.40
CA PRO A 155 31.83 14.51 -10.86
C PRO A 155 30.87 14.82 -9.71
N ILE A 156 30.13 15.92 -9.85
CA ILE A 156 29.08 16.35 -8.94
C ILE A 156 27.77 16.39 -9.73
N ASN A 157 26.79 15.62 -9.31
CA ASN A 157 25.41 15.74 -9.73
C ASN A 157 24.58 16.10 -8.51
N TYR A 158 23.82 17.18 -8.58
CA TYR A 158 23.01 17.66 -7.47
C TYR A 158 21.67 18.16 -7.99
N ASN A 159 20.60 17.52 -7.54
CA ASN A 159 19.22 17.83 -7.87
C ASN A 159 18.40 17.92 -6.57
N THR A 160 17.89 19.12 -6.25
CA THR A 160 17.06 19.32 -5.04
C THR A 160 15.65 18.76 -5.17
N LEU A 161 15.20 18.45 -6.40
CA LEU A 161 13.92 17.81 -6.69
C LEU A 161 14.07 16.30 -6.93
N ALA A 162 15.24 15.72 -6.68
CA ALA A 162 15.41 14.27 -6.78
C ALA A 162 14.55 13.57 -5.73
N ASN A 163 13.72 12.63 -6.18
CA ASN A 163 12.91 11.79 -5.28
C ASN A 163 13.78 10.81 -4.48
N PHE A 164 15.00 10.51 -4.95
CA PHE A 164 15.94 9.59 -4.31
C PHE A 164 17.33 10.20 -4.21
N ASP A 165 18.03 9.93 -3.10
CA ASP A 165 19.40 10.38 -2.83
C ASP A 165 20.47 9.82 -3.80
N LEU A 166 20.07 8.98 -4.77
CA LEU A 166 20.92 8.40 -5.82
C LEU A 166 21.32 9.41 -6.90
N ASP A 167 20.43 10.35 -7.22
CA ASP A 167 20.67 11.37 -8.24
C ASP A 167 21.70 12.39 -7.76
N ASN A 168 21.79 12.54 -6.44
CA ASN A 168 22.76 13.38 -5.76
C ASN A 168 24.09 12.63 -5.61
N GLN A 169 24.89 12.67 -6.67
CA GLN A 169 26.23 12.09 -6.69
C GLN A 169 27.27 13.15 -6.35
N LEU A 170 27.92 12.98 -5.22
CA LEU A 170 29.11 13.76 -4.88
C LEU A 170 30.27 12.79 -4.86
N LYS A 171 31.17 12.86 -5.84
CA LYS A 171 32.36 12.01 -5.86
C LYS A 171 33.61 12.83 -6.13
N LEU A 172 34.63 12.59 -5.32
CA LEU A 172 36.01 12.95 -5.58
C LEU A 172 36.73 11.66 -5.98
N ASP A 173 37.40 11.64 -7.12
CA ASP A 173 38.17 10.50 -7.61
C ASP A 173 39.60 10.95 -7.94
N TYR A 174 40.55 10.49 -7.16
CA TYR A 174 41.97 10.66 -7.41
C TYR A 174 42.55 9.36 -7.95
N THR A 175 43.23 9.43 -9.09
CA THR A 175 43.96 8.32 -9.70
C THR A 175 45.45 8.62 -9.70
N GLY A 176 46.23 7.77 -9.03
CA GLY A 176 47.67 7.88 -9.01
C GLY A 176 48.32 7.30 -10.27
N GLY A 177 49.53 7.76 -10.57
CA GLY A 177 50.34 7.26 -11.68
C GLY A 177 50.87 5.84 -11.45
N ASP A 178 51.49 5.25 -12.47
CA ASP A 178 52.00 3.87 -12.45
C ASP A 178 53.07 3.62 -11.36
N ASP A 179 53.87 4.63 -11.03
CA ASP A 179 54.93 4.54 -10.01
C ASP A 179 54.47 4.93 -8.59
N GLU A 180 53.21 5.36 -8.42
CA GLU A 180 52.70 5.83 -7.13
C GLU A 180 52.11 4.69 -6.29
N ILE A 181 52.40 4.69 -4.99
CA ILE A 181 51.85 3.71 -4.02
C ILE A 181 50.34 3.90 -3.89
N LEU A 182 49.85 5.14 -3.84
CA LEU A 182 48.43 5.44 -3.81
C LEU A 182 47.88 5.33 -5.23
N LYS A 183 47.13 4.26 -5.51
CA LYS A 183 46.52 4.03 -6.83
C LYS A 183 45.19 4.73 -7.00
N ARG A 184 44.36 4.72 -5.95
CA ARG A 184 43.07 5.41 -6.00
C ARG A 184 42.68 5.94 -4.63
N PHE A 185 42.10 7.14 -4.62
CA PHE A 185 41.42 7.69 -3.44
C PHE A 185 40.08 8.26 -3.89
N GLU A 186 39.00 7.69 -3.39
CA GLU A 186 37.64 8.13 -3.68
C GLU A 186 36.98 8.66 -2.39
N ALA A 187 36.27 9.78 -2.49
CA ALA A 187 35.46 10.31 -1.39
C ALA A 187 34.05 10.66 -1.88
N GLY A 188 33.04 10.45 -1.02
CA GLY A 188 31.63 10.58 -1.37
C GLY A 188 31.06 9.25 -1.88
N ASN A 189 30.44 9.20 -3.05
CA ASN A 189 29.90 7.96 -3.62
C ASN A 189 31.03 7.01 -4.06
N VAL A 190 31.19 5.91 -3.33
CA VAL A 190 32.20 4.87 -3.55
C VAL A 190 31.56 3.49 -3.69
N SER A 191 32.30 2.53 -4.22
CA SER A 191 31.89 1.13 -4.28
C SER A 191 33.01 0.21 -3.82
N PHE A 192 32.62 -0.90 -3.20
CA PHE A 192 33.52 -1.98 -2.78
C PHE A 192 33.17 -3.26 -3.56
N PRO A 193 33.68 -3.41 -4.79
CA PRO A 193 33.46 -4.64 -5.54
C PRO A 193 34.18 -5.81 -4.86
N ALA A 194 33.46 -6.88 -4.58
CA ALA A 194 34.06 -8.14 -4.15
C ALA A 194 34.24 -9.08 -5.35
N ARG A 195 35.26 -9.93 -5.29
CA ARG A 195 35.49 -10.97 -6.31
C ARG A 195 34.82 -12.31 -5.98
N GLY A 196 34.40 -12.50 -4.73
CA GLY A 196 33.79 -13.74 -4.26
C GLY A 196 32.29 -13.69 -4.14
N THR A 197 31.69 -14.86 -4.02
CA THR A 197 30.24 -15.01 -3.90
C THR A 197 29.79 -15.07 -2.44
N LEU A 198 30.67 -15.52 -1.53
CA LEU A 198 30.36 -15.64 -0.10
C LEU A 198 30.40 -14.29 0.65
N ILE A 199 31.32 -13.39 0.28
CA ILE A 199 31.37 -12.02 0.78
C ILE A 199 31.00 -11.10 -0.38
N PRO A 200 29.70 -10.73 -0.52
CA PRO A 200 29.28 -9.88 -1.61
C PRO A 200 29.91 -8.48 -1.47
N GLY A 201 30.17 -7.86 -2.62
CA GLY A 201 30.55 -6.46 -2.64
C GLY A 201 29.40 -5.57 -2.20
N ALA A 202 29.70 -4.35 -1.79
CA ALA A 202 28.70 -3.34 -1.51
C ALA A 202 28.80 -2.23 -2.56
N GLN A 203 27.69 -1.98 -3.25
CA GLN A 203 27.54 -0.85 -4.15
C GLN A 203 26.90 0.33 -3.38
N GLN A 204 26.97 1.54 -3.95
CA GLN A 204 26.29 2.73 -3.39
C GLN A 204 26.65 3.05 -1.93
N LEU A 205 27.95 3.14 -1.65
CA LEU A 205 28.47 3.55 -0.35
C LEU A 205 28.75 5.06 -0.36
N PHE A 206 28.46 5.77 0.73
CA PHE A 206 28.87 7.18 0.89
C PHE A 206 29.96 7.30 1.96
N GLY A 207 31.20 7.55 1.54
CA GLY A 207 32.34 7.64 2.44
C GLY A 207 33.69 7.73 1.73
N LEU A 208 34.70 7.08 2.30
CA LEU A 208 36.08 7.12 1.82
C LEU A 208 36.51 5.73 1.33
N LYS A 209 37.22 5.69 0.21
CA LYS A 209 37.88 4.50 -0.31
C LYS A 209 39.30 4.81 -0.70
N THR A 210 40.22 3.96 -0.30
CA THR A 210 41.64 4.09 -0.61
C THR A 210 42.14 2.78 -1.18
N GLN A 211 42.89 2.83 -2.27
CA GLN A 211 43.58 1.68 -2.86
C GLN A 211 45.08 1.97 -2.92
N LEU A 212 45.86 1.17 -2.20
CA LEU A 212 47.32 1.22 -2.17
C LEU A 212 47.89 0.02 -2.90
N GLN A 213 49.03 0.18 -3.58
CA GLN A 213 49.76 -0.91 -4.21
C GLN A 213 51.21 -0.94 -3.69
N PHE A 214 51.59 -2.07 -3.12
CA PHE A 214 52.96 -2.39 -2.70
C PHE A 214 53.48 -3.57 -3.52
N GLY A 215 54.14 -3.26 -4.64
CA GLY A 215 54.60 -4.28 -5.59
C GLY A 215 53.42 -5.09 -6.17
N LYS A 216 53.29 -6.34 -5.73
CA LYS A 216 52.23 -7.28 -6.15
C LYS A 216 51.00 -7.30 -5.23
N LEU A 217 51.03 -6.58 -4.12
CA LEU A 217 49.95 -6.53 -3.14
C LEU A 217 49.12 -5.26 -3.32
N TYR A 218 47.82 -5.40 -3.54
CA TYR A 218 46.85 -4.32 -3.48
C TYR A 218 46.13 -4.34 -2.14
N ILE A 219 46.03 -3.19 -1.49
CA ILE A 219 45.30 -3.00 -0.24
C ILE A 219 44.18 -2.01 -0.53
N THR A 220 42.93 -2.47 -0.47
CA THR A 220 41.74 -1.64 -0.66
C THR A 220 41.01 -1.51 0.65
N THR A 221 40.82 -0.28 1.12
CA THR A 221 40.10 0.03 2.36
C THR A 221 38.92 0.92 2.06
N VAL A 222 37.78 0.65 2.68
CA VAL A 222 36.55 1.42 2.57
C VAL A 222 35.99 1.72 3.95
N LEU A 223 35.65 2.99 4.18
CA LEU A 223 35.01 3.50 5.38
C LEU A 223 33.83 4.35 4.95
N ALA A 224 32.62 3.79 4.98
CA ALA A 224 31.46 4.45 4.40
C ALA A 224 30.16 4.12 5.12
N ASN A 225 29.12 4.89 4.82
CA ASN A 225 27.75 4.52 5.16
C ASN A 225 27.11 3.83 3.96
N GLN A 226 26.52 2.66 4.17
CA GLN A 226 25.79 1.93 3.14
C GLN A 226 24.39 2.53 2.99
N ARG A 227 24.02 2.91 1.76
CA ARG A 227 22.71 3.51 1.44
C ARG A 227 21.72 2.52 0.81
N SER A 228 22.15 1.29 0.55
CA SER A 228 21.34 0.23 -0.05
C SER A 228 21.04 -0.91 0.93
N GLN A 229 19.97 -1.65 0.68
CA GLN A 229 19.68 -2.93 1.34
C GLN A 229 19.61 -4.03 0.31
N ARG A 230 20.27 -5.16 0.56
CA ARG A 230 20.06 -6.34 -0.28
C ARG A 230 18.74 -7.00 0.09
N GLN A 231 17.88 -7.22 -0.89
CA GLN A 231 16.61 -7.93 -0.79
C GLN A 231 16.64 -9.18 -1.68
N GLN A 232 15.81 -10.15 -1.33
CA GLN A 232 15.69 -11.40 -2.04
C GLN A 232 14.20 -11.70 -2.24
N VAL A 233 13.83 -12.06 -3.46
CA VAL A 233 12.50 -12.51 -3.85
C VAL A 233 12.63 -13.89 -4.46
N ASN A 234 11.89 -14.87 -3.92
CA ASN A 234 11.82 -16.22 -4.48
C ASN A 234 10.56 -16.33 -5.32
N LEU A 235 10.71 -16.88 -6.52
CA LEU A 235 9.65 -17.07 -7.51
C LEU A 235 9.51 -18.56 -7.76
N GLU A 236 8.29 -19.05 -7.89
CA GLU A 236 8.00 -20.45 -8.22
C GLU A 236 7.00 -20.48 -9.39
N GLY A 237 7.26 -21.27 -10.44
CA GLY A 237 6.23 -21.57 -11.46
C GLY A 237 6.04 -20.57 -12.62
N GLY A 238 7.04 -19.77 -12.97
CA GLY A 238 7.08 -19.00 -14.22
C GLY A 238 6.09 -17.83 -14.39
N ALA A 239 5.08 -17.75 -13.53
CA ALA A 239 4.32 -16.55 -13.20
C ALA A 239 4.27 -16.46 -11.68
N ALA A 240 4.14 -15.26 -11.11
CA ALA A 240 4.14 -15.05 -9.66
C ALA A 240 2.91 -15.69 -8.98
N ALA A 241 2.93 -17.01 -8.78
CA ALA A 241 2.02 -17.69 -7.87
C ALA A 241 2.34 -17.18 -6.46
N GLN A 242 1.44 -16.39 -5.90
CA GLN A 242 1.59 -15.86 -4.56
C GLN A 242 1.05 -16.88 -3.58
N ARG A 243 1.86 -17.21 -2.58
CA ARG A 243 1.40 -17.98 -1.43
C ARG A 243 0.55 -17.08 -0.56
N PHE A 244 -0.62 -17.55 -0.18
CA PHE A 244 -1.48 -16.88 0.79
C PHE A 244 -1.70 -17.79 1.99
N GLU A 245 -1.83 -17.16 3.15
CA GLU A 245 -2.17 -17.80 4.41
C GLU A 245 -3.18 -16.90 5.11
N VAL A 246 -4.38 -17.44 5.35
CA VAL A 246 -5.51 -16.70 5.92
C VAL A 246 -6.08 -17.49 7.09
N LYS A 247 -6.29 -16.87 8.24
CA LYS A 247 -6.89 -17.54 9.41
C LYS A 247 -8.41 -17.56 9.33
N ALA A 248 -9.04 -18.46 10.07
CA ALA A 248 -10.50 -18.59 10.09
C ALA A 248 -11.24 -17.31 10.53
N ASP A 249 -10.67 -16.52 11.44
CA ASP A 249 -11.23 -15.24 11.90
C ASP A 249 -11.06 -14.09 10.89
N GLU A 250 -10.24 -14.26 9.85
CA GLU A 250 -9.96 -13.24 8.83
C GLU A 250 -11.00 -13.21 7.70
N TYR A 251 -12.21 -13.72 7.93
CA TYR A 251 -13.33 -13.63 6.98
C TYR A 251 -13.70 -12.16 6.66
N GLU A 252 -14.31 -11.94 5.49
CA GLU A 252 -14.76 -10.62 5.06
C GLU A 252 -16.08 -10.19 5.74
N GLU A 253 -15.95 -9.43 6.84
CA GLU A 253 -17.08 -8.92 7.62
C GLU A 253 -17.85 -7.80 6.90
N ASN A 254 -19.16 -7.69 7.16
CA ASN A 254 -20.05 -6.62 6.68
C ASN A 254 -20.12 -6.46 5.15
N ARG A 255 -19.89 -7.54 4.40
CA ARG A 255 -19.85 -7.50 2.93
C ARG A 255 -20.73 -8.53 2.23
N HIS A 256 -20.81 -9.74 2.77
CA HIS A 256 -21.52 -10.87 2.17
C HIS A 256 -22.75 -11.22 2.99
N PHE A 257 -23.91 -11.31 2.32
CA PHE A 257 -25.21 -11.50 2.98
C PHE A 257 -26.07 -12.48 2.18
N LEU A 258 -26.84 -13.29 2.91
CA LEU A 258 -27.99 -14.02 2.38
C LEU A 258 -29.21 -13.10 2.39
N LEU A 259 -30.16 -13.34 1.49
CA LEU A 259 -31.35 -12.49 1.35
C LEU A 259 -32.46 -12.76 2.39
N GLY A 260 -32.29 -13.71 3.31
CA GLY A 260 -33.27 -14.07 4.34
C GLY A 260 -33.08 -15.50 4.86
N GLU A 261 -33.96 -15.93 5.77
CA GLU A 261 -33.82 -17.22 6.47
C GLU A 261 -33.95 -18.41 5.51
N TYR A 262 -34.90 -18.34 4.56
CA TYR A 262 -35.05 -19.38 3.53
C TYR A 262 -33.73 -19.70 2.81
N PHE A 263 -32.96 -18.67 2.45
CA PHE A 263 -31.70 -18.87 1.73
C PHE A 263 -30.62 -19.45 2.64
N ARG A 264 -30.64 -19.10 3.94
CA ARG A 264 -29.75 -19.67 4.94
C ARG A 264 -29.97 -21.17 5.10
N ASP A 265 -31.21 -21.58 5.32
CA ASP A 265 -31.55 -22.99 5.56
C ASP A 265 -31.28 -23.89 4.35
N ASN A 266 -31.39 -23.34 3.14
CA ASN A 266 -31.18 -24.08 1.90
C ASN A 266 -29.74 -23.99 1.35
N TYR A 267 -28.89 -23.09 1.86
CA TYR A 267 -27.57 -22.82 1.29
C TYR A 267 -26.72 -24.08 1.15
N ASN A 268 -26.50 -24.80 2.26
CA ASN A 268 -25.65 -26.00 2.29
C ASN A 268 -26.21 -27.12 1.38
N GLN A 269 -27.54 -27.22 1.27
CA GLN A 269 -28.18 -28.23 0.42
C GLN A 269 -28.02 -27.89 -1.06
N LEU A 270 -28.22 -26.63 -1.45
CA LEU A 270 -28.08 -26.16 -2.83
C LEU A 270 -26.64 -26.22 -3.33
N MET A 271 -25.70 -25.90 -2.43
CA MET A 271 -24.25 -25.93 -2.71
C MET A 271 -23.66 -27.34 -2.64
N ARG A 272 -24.44 -28.36 -2.24
CA ARG A 272 -23.94 -29.74 -2.14
C ARG A 272 -23.44 -30.21 -3.50
N ASN A 273 -24.27 -30.18 -4.54
CA ASN A 273 -24.03 -30.85 -5.83
C ASN A 273 -23.45 -29.92 -6.92
N LEU A 274 -22.50 -29.06 -6.58
CA LEU A 274 -21.77 -28.27 -7.58
C LEU A 274 -21.16 -29.17 -8.67
N PRO A 275 -21.09 -28.70 -9.93
CA PRO A 275 -21.56 -27.41 -10.44
C PRO A 275 -23.07 -27.38 -10.78
N ALA A 276 -23.77 -28.51 -10.74
CA ALA A 276 -25.17 -28.63 -11.14
C ALA A 276 -26.13 -28.22 -10.01
N ILE A 277 -26.47 -26.93 -9.94
CA ILE A 277 -27.40 -26.42 -8.91
C ILE A 277 -28.86 -26.61 -9.31
N THR A 278 -29.57 -27.38 -8.50
CA THR A 278 -31.03 -27.54 -8.57
C THR A 278 -31.71 -26.61 -7.57
N SER A 279 -31.76 -25.31 -7.90
CA SER A 279 -32.51 -24.35 -7.09
C SER A 279 -33.92 -24.15 -7.66
N PRO A 280 -34.98 -24.26 -6.82
CA PRO A 280 -36.32 -23.87 -7.24
C PRO A 280 -36.49 -22.35 -7.30
N PHE A 281 -35.48 -21.58 -6.86
CA PHE A 281 -35.43 -20.12 -6.87
C PHE A 281 -34.56 -19.59 -8.00
N GLN A 282 -35.05 -18.53 -8.66
CA GLN A 282 -34.23 -17.72 -9.55
C GLN A 282 -34.58 -16.25 -9.39
N ILE A 283 -33.66 -15.46 -8.84
CA ILE A 283 -33.82 -14.01 -8.69
C ILE A 283 -33.88 -13.37 -10.08
N LEU A 284 -34.90 -12.56 -10.30
CA LEU A 284 -35.13 -11.83 -11.54
C LEU A 284 -34.62 -10.39 -11.43
N ARG A 285 -34.80 -9.78 -10.25
CA ARG A 285 -34.44 -8.39 -9.97
C ARG A 285 -34.05 -8.23 -8.50
N LEU A 286 -33.04 -7.40 -8.24
CA LEU A 286 -32.58 -7.02 -6.91
C LEU A 286 -32.31 -5.51 -6.88
N GLU A 287 -32.78 -4.83 -5.85
CA GLU A 287 -32.38 -3.45 -5.51
C GLU A 287 -31.77 -3.45 -4.11
N VAL A 288 -30.62 -2.80 -3.98
CA VAL A 288 -29.85 -2.74 -2.73
C VAL A 288 -29.77 -1.28 -2.28
N TRP A 289 -30.07 -1.04 -1.02
CA TRP A 289 -30.12 0.29 -0.41
C TRP A 289 -29.21 0.36 0.80
N VAL A 290 -28.36 1.40 0.84
CA VAL A 290 -27.37 1.63 1.90
C VAL A 290 -27.50 3.05 2.42
N THR A 291 -27.26 3.27 3.71
CA THR A 291 -27.21 4.61 4.32
C THR A 291 -26.38 5.59 3.50
N ASN A 292 -26.93 6.78 3.23
CA ASN A 292 -26.26 7.82 2.44
C ASN A 292 -25.45 8.77 3.34
N ARG A 293 -24.15 8.49 3.50
CA ARG A 293 -23.24 9.33 4.29
C ARG A 293 -22.61 10.48 3.53
N MET A 294 -22.36 10.26 2.24
CA MET A 294 -21.59 11.18 1.39
C MET A 294 -22.46 12.30 0.79
N GLY A 295 -23.74 12.40 1.19
CA GLY A 295 -24.66 13.40 0.67
C GLY A 295 -24.94 13.23 -0.82
N THR A 296 -24.94 11.99 -1.34
CA THR A 296 -25.33 11.72 -2.73
C THR A 296 -26.75 12.21 -2.98
N THR A 297 -26.98 12.91 -4.08
CA THR A 297 -28.27 13.56 -4.39
C THR A 297 -29.13 12.79 -5.38
N THR A 298 -28.61 11.71 -5.97
CA THR A 298 -29.28 10.89 -6.98
C THR A 298 -29.76 9.56 -6.40
N GLU A 299 -30.97 9.12 -6.79
CA GLU A 299 -31.57 7.83 -6.36
C GLU A 299 -31.54 7.63 -4.83
N THR A 300 -31.86 8.69 -4.09
CA THR A 300 -31.87 8.71 -2.62
C THR A 300 -33.26 8.95 -2.06
N ARG A 301 -33.55 8.36 -0.89
CA ARG A 301 -34.80 8.52 -0.14
C ARG A 301 -34.73 7.93 1.26
N ASP A 302 -35.72 8.30 2.07
CA ASP A 302 -36.01 7.57 3.31
C ASP A 302 -36.46 6.13 2.99
N VAL A 303 -35.82 5.17 3.64
CA VAL A 303 -36.17 3.76 3.59
C VAL A 303 -36.35 3.22 5.01
N VAL A 304 -37.24 2.24 5.14
CA VAL A 304 -37.39 1.43 6.34
C VAL A 304 -37.05 0.00 5.98
N GLY A 305 -35.95 -0.50 6.55
CA GLY A 305 -35.63 -1.93 6.53
C GLY A 305 -36.40 -2.63 7.64
N LEU A 306 -37.09 -3.71 7.31
CA LEU A 306 -37.85 -4.57 8.21
C LEU A 306 -37.19 -5.96 8.23
N MET A 307 -36.80 -6.45 9.41
CA MET A 307 -36.10 -7.74 9.55
C MET A 307 -36.98 -8.92 9.11
N ASP A 308 -38.14 -9.04 9.74
CA ASP A 308 -39.08 -10.16 9.54
C ASP A 308 -39.91 -10.03 8.25
N LEU A 309 -39.60 -9.08 7.35
CA LEU A 309 -40.35 -8.92 6.11
C LEU A 309 -40.23 -10.16 5.24
N GLY A 310 -41.39 -10.77 4.98
CA GLY A 310 -41.52 -11.94 4.13
C GLY A 310 -40.97 -13.24 4.70
N GLU A 311 -40.64 -13.28 5.99
CA GLU A 311 -40.17 -14.52 6.64
C GLU A 311 -41.32 -15.46 7.00
N PHE A 312 -41.11 -16.76 6.73
CA PHE A 312 -42.03 -17.84 7.11
C PHE A 312 -41.91 -18.20 8.59
N GLU A 313 -40.71 -18.06 9.18
CA GLU A 313 -40.45 -18.19 10.61
C GLU A 313 -39.92 -16.84 11.14
N PRO A 314 -40.79 -15.85 11.36
CA PRO A 314 -40.37 -14.53 11.84
C PRO A 314 -39.79 -14.62 13.26
N TYR A 315 -38.82 -13.77 13.57
CA TYR A 315 -38.22 -13.66 14.91
C TYR A 315 -39.27 -13.23 15.95
N LEU A 316 -40.16 -12.31 15.58
CA LEU A 316 -41.27 -11.89 16.43
C LEU A 316 -42.44 -12.88 16.31
N PRO A 317 -42.86 -13.54 17.41
CA PRO A 317 -43.94 -14.51 17.36
C PRO A 317 -45.34 -13.84 17.24
N PRO A 318 -46.38 -14.64 16.93
CA PRO A 318 -47.77 -14.22 17.07
C PRO A 318 -48.09 -13.71 18.50
N PRO A 319 -48.92 -12.65 18.67
CA PRO A 319 -49.73 -11.99 17.64
C PRO A 319 -49.02 -10.84 16.90
N THR A 320 -47.76 -10.53 17.23
CA THR A 320 -47.02 -9.39 16.67
C THR A 320 -46.81 -9.54 15.17
N ILE A 321 -46.37 -10.72 14.73
CA ILE A 321 -46.32 -11.10 13.31
C ILE A 321 -46.96 -12.48 13.15
N ASN A 322 -47.92 -12.59 12.24
CA ASN A 322 -48.61 -13.84 11.94
C ASN A 322 -48.23 -14.32 10.54
N VAL A 323 -47.95 -15.61 10.41
CA VAL A 323 -47.70 -16.27 9.13
C VAL A 323 -49.04 -16.56 8.46
N LEU A 324 -49.17 -16.21 7.18
CA LEU A 324 -50.44 -16.23 6.44
C LEU A 324 -50.56 -17.40 5.46
N THR A 325 -49.47 -18.14 5.24
CA THR A 325 -49.38 -19.20 4.24
C THR A 325 -48.65 -20.42 4.79
N GLY A 326 -48.87 -21.59 4.18
CA GLY A 326 -48.05 -22.79 4.41
C GLY A 326 -46.89 -22.95 3.42
N ILE A 327 -46.74 -22.03 2.47
CA ILE A 327 -45.66 -22.04 1.48
C ILE A 327 -44.43 -21.35 2.09
N GLN A 328 -43.31 -22.08 2.21
CA GLN A 328 -42.06 -21.56 2.79
C GLN A 328 -41.30 -20.54 1.91
N ALA A 329 -41.88 -20.08 0.80
CA ALA A 329 -41.23 -19.16 -0.13
C ALA A 329 -41.42 -17.70 0.35
N PRO A 330 -40.34 -16.92 0.55
CA PRO A 330 -40.45 -15.59 1.15
C PRO A 330 -41.13 -14.59 0.23
N SER A 331 -42.13 -13.89 0.73
CA SER A 331 -42.91 -12.92 -0.04
C SER A 331 -43.56 -11.90 0.88
N ASN A 332 -43.84 -10.69 0.40
CA ASN A 332 -44.61 -9.67 1.13
C ASN A 332 -45.94 -10.19 1.72
N GLY A 333 -46.52 -11.26 1.16
CA GLY A 333 -47.72 -11.92 1.69
C GLY A 333 -47.49 -13.19 2.53
N THR A 334 -46.24 -13.52 2.85
CA THR A 334 -45.91 -14.73 3.66
C THR A 334 -46.33 -14.57 5.11
N ASN A 335 -46.15 -13.37 5.63
CA ASN A 335 -46.64 -12.95 6.93
C ASN A 335 -47.41 -11.62 6.82
N ASP A 336 -48.06 -11.23 7.90
CA ASP A 336 -48.93 -10.05 7.94
C ASP A 336 -48.18 -8.72 8.20
N LEU A 337 -46.84 -8.75 8.34
CA LEU A 337 -46.05 -7.56 8.66
C LEU A 337 -46.24 -6.44 7.64
N TYR A 338 -46.10 -6.76 6.34
CA TYR A 338 -46.24 -5.78 5.28
C TYR A 338 -47.64 -5.14 5.27
N SER A 339 -48.69 -5.95 5.41
CA SER A 339 -50.07 -5.46 5.49
C SER A 339 -50.35 -4.64 6.76
N LYS A 340 -49.76 -5.01 7.92
CA LYS A 340 -49.90 -4.27 9.18
C LYS A 340 -49.24 -2.90 9.10
N VAL A 341 -48.05 -2.83 8.49
CA VAL A 341 -47.33 -1.58 8.27
C VAL A 341 -48.14 -0.66 7.35
N LEU A 342 -48.63 -1.17 6.21
CA LEU A 342 -49.46 -0.40 5.29
C LEU A 342 -50.84 -0.04 5.84
N GLY A 343 -51.35 -0.78 6.83
CA GLY A 343 -52.59 -0.49 7.53
C GLY A 343 -52.50 0.68 8.52
N GLN A 344 -51.30 1.20 8.80
CA GLN A 344 -51.12 2.38 9.66
C GLN A 344 -51.54 3.68 8.96
N PRO A 345 -52.06 4.67 9.70
CA PRO A 345 -52.36 5.99 9.15
C PRO A 345 -51.11 6.64 8.54
N ASP A 346 -51.22 7.12 7.30
CA ASP A 346 -50.13 7.75 6.56
C ASP A 346 -48.80 6.97 6.65
N ALA A 347 -48.86 5.64 6.51
CA ALA A 347 -47.74 4.72 6.73
C ALA A 347 -46.41 5.13 6.05
N ARG A 348 -46.49 5.83 4.91
CA ARG A 348 -45.33 6.26 4.12
C ARG A 348 -44.80 7.66 4.46
N ASN A 349 -45.38 8.33 5.45
CA ASN A 349 -44.90 9.64 5.91
C ASN A 349 -43.64 9.46 6.77
N PRO A 350 -42.48 10.00 6.36
CA PRO A 350 -41.23 9.82 7.10
C PRO A 350 -41.29 10.38 8.53
N ALA A 351 -42.13 11.37 8.82
CA ALA A 351 -42.29 11.91 10.17
C ALA A 351 -43.07 10.98 11.12
N LEU A 352 -44.00 10.19 10.59
CA LEU A 352 -44.92 9.36 11.38
C LEU A 352 -44.48 7.89 11.44
N VAL A 353 -43.81 7.39 10.39
CA VAL A 353 -43.49 5.97 10.22
C VAL A 353 -42.78 5.37 11.43
N PHE A 354 -41.86 6.11 12.07
CA PHE A 354 -41.13 5.63 13.23
C PHE A 354 -42.07 5.29 14.41
N ASN A 355 -43.00 6.19 14.74
CA ASN A 355 -43.97 5.98 15.81
C ASN A 355 -45.01 4.92 15.42
N ASN A 356 -45.43 4.88 14.16
CA ASN A 356 -46.37 3.87 13.66
C ASN A 356 -45.82 2.45 13.79
N LEU A 357 -44.53 2.24 13.47
CA LEU A 357 -43.87 0.94 13.62
C LEU A 357 -43.74 0.54 15.10
N ARG A 358 -43.44 1.49 15.98
CA ARG A 358 -43.42 1.26 17.42
C ARG A 358 -44.80 0.90 17.98
N ASN A 359 -45.86 1.52 17.47
CA ASN A 359 -47.24 1.25 17.89
C ASN A 359 -47.72 -0.17 17.55
N ILE A 360 -47.18 -0.79 16.49
CA ILE A 360 -47.46 -2.19 16.15
C ILE A 360 -46.51 -3.19 16.84
N GLY A 361 -45.73 -2.71 17.81
CA GLY A 361 -44.88 -3.55 18.66
C GLY A 361 -43.47 -3.81 18.12
N LEU A 362 -43.02 -3.09 17.09
CA LEU A 362 -41.65 -3.21 16.56
C LEU A 362 -40.68 -2.31 17.31
N SER A 363 -39.48 -2.82 17.56
CA SER A 363 -38.38 -2.11 18.20
C SER A 363 -37.37 -1.59 17.17
N PRO A 364 -36.93 -0.32 17.29
CA PRO A 364 -35.89 0.22 16.41
C PRO A 364 -34.56 -0.49 16.62
N VAL A 365 -33.70 -0.53 15.59
CA VAL A 365 -32.39 -1.20 15.56
C VAL A 365 -32.44 -2.73 15.62
N GLN A 366 -33.53 -3.29 16.17
CA GLN A 366 -33.74 -4.73 16.27
C GLN A 366 -34.65 -5.24 15.15
N ASP A 367 -35.89 -4.73 15.09
CA ASP A 367 -36.93 -5.25 14.20
C ASP A 367 -37.05 -4.38 12.93
N PHE A 368 -36.71 -3.09 13.05
CA PHE A 368 -36.65 -2.16 11.92
C PHE A 368 -35.55 -1.11 12.05
N GLU A 369 -35.12 -0.58 10.90
CA GLU A 369 -34.22 0.57 10.81
C GLU A 369 -34.78 1.59 9.82
N LYS A 370 -34.89 2.85 10.25
CA LYS A 370 -35.24 3.98 9.36
C LYS A 370 -33.97 4.75 9.05
N THR A 371 -33.63 4.90 7.78
CA THR A 371 -32.45 5.66 7.36
C THR A 371 -32.68 6.38 6.04
N PHE A 372 -31.95 7.48 5.83
CA PHE A 372 -31.84 8.08 4.52
C PHE A 372 -30.81 7.29 3.71
N ALA A 373 -31.29 6.57 2.69
CA ALA A 373 -30.47 5.65 1.91
C ALA A 373 -30.28 6.12 0.47
N ARG A 374 -29.22 5.59 -0.15
CA ARG A 374 -28.99 5.63 -1.59
C ARG A 374 -29.13 4.23 -2.16
N LYS A 375 -29.67 4.13 -3.36
CA LYS A 375 -29.66 2.87 -4.13
C LYS A 375 -28.25 2.60 -4.64
N LEU A 376 -27.77 1.36 -4.50
CA LEU A 376 -26.53 0.93 -5.12
C LEU A 376 -26.75 0.66 -6.61
N ASP A 377 -25.80 1.06 -7.43
CA ASP A 377 -25.76 0.66 -8.83
C ASP A 377 -25.32 -0.81 -8.97
N SER A 378 -25.70 -1.44 -10.09
CA SER A 378 -25.36 -2.81 -10.47
C SER A 378 -23.86 -3.12 -10.47
N THR A 379 -22.99 -2.10 -10.59
CA THR A 379 -21.52 -2.25 -10.51
C THR A 379 -20.99 -2.32 -9.07
N GLN A 380 -21.81 -1.97 -8.08
CA GLN A 380 -21.40 -1.84 -6.68
C GLN A 380 -21.68 -3.10 -5.85
N TYR A 381 -22.33 -4.10 -6.44
CA TYR A 381 -22.59 -5.38 -5.81
C TYR A 381 -22.74 -6.48 -6.87
N ILE A 382 -22.49 -7.71 -6.45
CA ILE A 382 -22.82 -8.92 -7.22
C ILE A 382 -23.77 -9.78 -6.39
N TYR A 383 -24.59 -10.57 -7.06
CA TYR A 383 -25.49 -11.49 -6.38
C TYR A 383 -25.65 -12.78 -7.17
N ASN A 384 -25.81 -13.90 -6.47
CA ASN A 384 -26.06 -15.18 -7.10
C ASN A 384 -27.57 -15.44 -7.17
N ARG A 385 -28.07 -15.59 -8.40
CA ARG A 385 -29.51 -15.70 -8.68
C ARG A 385 -30.15 -16.98 -8.14
N GLN A 386 -29.37 -18.06 -7.97
CA GLN A 386 -29.88 -19.38 -7.60
C GLN A 386 -29.82 -19.64 -6.09
N ILE A 387 -28.77 -19.18 -5.42
CA ILE A 387 -28.57 -19.39 -3.97
C ILE A 387 -28.93 -18.17 -3.12
N GLY A 388 -29.19 -17.01 -3.72
CA GLY A 388 -29.62 -15.81 -3.01
C GLY A 388 -28.56 -15.21 -2.08
N THR A 389 -27.31 -15.15 -2.56
CA THR A 389 -26.23 -14.41 -1.90
C THR A 389 -26.06 -13.03 -2.54
N LEU A 390 -25.70 -12.04 -1.73
CA LEU A 390 -25.36 -10.67 -2.09
C LEU A 390 -23.96 -10.37 -1.58
N SER A 391 -23.07 -9.88 -2.45
CA SER A 391 -21.72 -9.47 -2.10
C SER A 391 -21.47 -8.04 -2.55
N LEU A 392 -21.07 -7.18 -1.62
CA LEU A 392 -20.80 -5.77 -1.89
C LEU A 392 -19.36 -5.55 -2.37
N SER A 393 -19.19 -4.64 -3.33
CA SER A 393 -17.85 -4.27 -3.84
C SER A 393 -16.99 -3.60 -2.77
N GLN A 394 -17.61 -2.97 -1.77
CA GLN A 394 -16.97 -2.39 -0.58
C GLN A 394 -17.64 -2.90 0.70
N PRO A 395 -16.89 -3.12 1.80
CA PRO A 395 -17.47 -3.53 3.06
C PRO A 395 -18.23 -2.34 3.67
N LEU A 396 -19.35 -2.62 4.33
CA LEU A 396 -20.11 -1.59 5.04
C LEU A 396 -19.42 -1.20 6.35
N GLN A 397 -19.56 0.07 6.73
CA GLN A 397 -19.18 0.51 8.06
C GLN A 397 -20.09 -0.13 9.12
N THR A 398 -19.57 -0.25 10.34
CA THR A 398 -20.28 -0.93 11.44
C THR A 398 -21.65 -0.32 11.71
N ASP A 399 -21.82 0.97 11.49
CA ASP A 399 -23.03 1.75 11.74
C ASP A 399 -23.86 2.05 10.47
N GLU A 400 -23.54 1.46 9.32
CA GLU A 400 -24.36 1.55 8.10
C GLU A 400 -25.46 0.50 8.07
N VAL A 401 -26.63 0.88 7.54
CA VAL A 401 -27.78 -0.01 7.35
C VAL A 401 -27.77 -0.56 5.92
N LEU A 402 -28.08 -1.85 5.78
CA LEU A 402 -28.29 -2.52 4.49
C LEU A 402 -29.72 -3.06 4.41
N ALA A 403 -30.43 -2.65 3.37
CA ALA A 403 -31.76 -3.18 3.07
C ALA A 403 -31.90 -3.50 1.58
N VAL A 404 -32.76 -4.47 1.26
CA VAL A 404 -32.95 -4.97 -0.10
C VAL A 404 -34.43 -5.13 -0.47
N ALA A 405 -34.72 -5.00 -1.76
CA ALA A 405 -35.96 -5.50 -2.36
C ALA A 405 -35.61 -6.44 -3.50
N TYR A 406 -36.28 -7.57 -3.59
CA TYR A 406 -36.01 -8.56 -4.63
C TYR A 406 -37.27 -9.25 -5.14
N GLN A 407 -37.19 -9.66 -6.39
CA GLN A 407 -38.22 -10.39 -7.11
C GLN A 407 -37.60 -11.64 -7.71
N TYR A 408 -38.28 -12.76 -7.58
CA TYR A 408 -37.77 -14.05 -8.02
C TYR A 408 -38.89 -14.92 -8.58
N SER A 409 -38.53 -15.90 -9.40
CA SER A 409 -39.44 -16.99 -9.77
C SER A 409 -39.21 -18.19 -8.87
N PHE A 410 -40.29 -18.76 -8.34
CA PHE A 410 -40.30 -20.03 -7.62
C PHE A 410 -41.35 -20.96 -8.22
N ASN A 411 -40.89 -22.11 -8.72
CA ASN A 411 -41.72 -23.10 -9.43
C ASN A 411 -42.65 -22.46 -10.49
N GLY A 412 -42.14 -21.48 -11.24
CA GLY A 412 -42.85 -20.78 -12.32
C GLY A 412 -43.77 -19.62 -11.86
N ARG A 413 -43.89 -19.34 -10.56
CA ARG A 413 -44.64 -18.18 -10.03
C ARG A 413 -43.69 -17.09 -9.57
N VAL A 414 -44.06 -15.83 -9.81
CA VAL A 414 -43.25 -14.67 -9.41
C VAL A 414 -43.65 -14.22 -8.01
N TYR A 415 -42.67 -14.05 -7.14
CA TYR A 415 -42.81 -13.55 -5.79
C TYR A 415 -41.90 -12.33 -5.59
N GLN A 416 -42.29 -11.46 -4.67
CA GLN A 416 -41.57 -10.24 -4.34
C GLN A 416 -41.50 -10.05 -2.82
N VAL A 417 -40.34 -9.58 -2.36
CA VAL A 417 -40.06 -9.16 -0.98
C VAL A 417 -39.51 -7.74 -1.00
N GLY A 418 -40.09 -6.86 -0.19
CA GLY A 418 -39.84 -5.42 -0.24
C GLY A 418 -40.53 -4.72 -1.40
N GLU A 419 -40.21 -3.44 -1.56
CA GLU A 419 -40.75 -2.56 -2.58
C GLU A 419 -39.63 -2.03 -3.48
N PHE A 420 -39.82 -2.07 -4.80
CA PHE A 420 -38.90 -1.42 -5.72
C PHE A 420 -39.17 0.08 -5.80
N SER A 421 -38.17 0.86 -6.20
CA SER A 421 -38.35 2.31 -6.40
C SER A 421 -39.44 2.67 -7.42
N GLN A 422 -39.73 1.75 -8.35
CA GLN A 422 -40.76 1.88 -9.38
C GLN A 422 -42.18 1.57 -8.87
N ASP A 423 -42.31 0.76 -7.81
CA ASP A 423 -43.61 0.44 -7.21
C ASP A 423 -44.18 1.66 -6.47
N VAL A 424 -43.27 2.49 -5.92
CA VAL A 424 -43.59 3.72 -5.21
C VAL A 424 -42.80 4.89 -5.82
N PRO A 425 -43.25 5.41 -6.98
CA PRO A 425 -42.58 6.52 -7.64
C PRO A 425 -42.59 7.78 -6.75
N PRO A 426 -41.53 8.60 -6.78
CA PRO A 426 -41.53 9.86 -6.07
C PRO A 426 -42.64 10.77 -6.61
N ASP A 427 -43.45 11.33 -5.70
CA ASP A 427 -44.55 12.21 -6.05
C ASP A 427 -44.03 13.64 -6.22
N SER A 428 -44.03 14.15 -7.46
CA SER A 428 -43.56 15.52 -7.76
C SER A 428 -44.51 16.61 -7.25
N ALA A 429 -45.74 16.27 -6.87
CA ALA A 429 -46.75 17.20 -6.38
C ALA A 429 -46.73 17.37 -4.84
N SER A 430 -46.05 16.47 -4.12
CA SER A 430 -45.87 16.57 -2.67
C SER A 430 -44.42 16.86 -2.32
N ALA A 431 -44.20 17.81 -1.40
CA ALA A 431 -42.87 18.06 -0.85
C ALA A 431 -42.34 16.90 0.03
N THR A 432 -43.20 15.95 0.39
CA THR A 432 -42.84 14.79 1.21
C THR A 432 -42.55 13.56 0.36
N GLN A 433 -41.33 13.06 0.43
CA GLN A 433 -40.94 11.82 -0.22
C GLN A 433 -41.54 10.61 0.52
N LYS A 434 -42.19 9.70 -0.21
CA LYS A 434 -42.76 8.48 0.35
C LYS A 434 -41.65 7.50 0.77
N VAL A 435 -41.76 6.96 1.97
CA VAL A 435 -40.87 5.93 2.50
C VAL A 435 -41.07 4.60 1.76
N LEU A 436 -39.96 3.92 1.43
CA LEU A 436 -39.96 2.53 0.94
C LEU A 436 -39.81 1.54 2.09
N PHE A 437 -40.56 0.43 2.02
CA PHE A 437 -40.41 -0.70 2.92
C PHE A 437 -39.59 -1.81 2.26
N LEU A 438 -38.48 -2.15 2.88
CA LEU A 438 -37.46 -3.07 2.35
C LEU A 438 -37.19 -4.17 3.38
N LYS A 439 -36.55 -5.26 2.94
CA LYS A 439 -36.04 -6.27 3.86
C LYS A 439 -34.71 -5.83 4.45
N LEU A 440 -34.57 -5.86 5.77
CA LEU A 440 -33.33 -5.50 6.48
C LEU A 440 -32.36 -6.68 6.44
N LEU A 441 -31.11 -6.46 6.01
CA LEU A 441 -30.02 -7.45 6.08
C LEU A 441 -28.94 -7.07 7.10
N LYS A 442 -28.78 -5.77 7.41
CA LYS A 442 -27.85 -5.29 8.43
C LYS A 442 -28.40 -4.02 9.09
N ALA A 443 -28.40 -3.99 10.41
CA ALA A 443 -28.74 -2.82 11.23
C ALA A 443 -27.51 -1.99 11.63
N THR A 444 -27.73 -0.86 12.31
CA THR A 444 -26.65 0.01 12.85
C THR A 444 -25.86 -0.65 13.98
N SER A 445 -26.42 -1.68 14.62
CA SER A 445 -25.79 -2.45 15.70
C SER A 445 -25.73 -3.94 15.36
N GLN A 446 -24.56 -4.54 15.49
CA GLN A 446 -24.37 -5.98 15.32
C GLN A 446 -24.80 -6.71 16.60
N ARG A 447 -25.91 -7.45 16.52
CA ARG A 447 -26.43 -8.27 17.62
C ARG A 447 -26.43 -9.75 17.19
N PRO A 448 -25.52 -10.59 17.72
CA PRO A 448 -25.43 -11.99 17.32
C PRO A 448 -26.70 -12.83 17.55
N THR A 449 -27.59 -12.38 18.42
CA THR A 449 -28.86 -13.04 18.73
C THR A 449 -29.95 -12.83 17.67
N LEU A 450 -29.77 -11.89 16.74
CA LEU A 450 -30.79 -11.57 15.71
C LEU A 450 -30.54 -12.36 14.41
N PRO A 451 -31.60 -12.77 13.67
CA PRO A 451 -31.44 -13.49 12.40
C PRO A 451 -30.57 -12.77 11.36
N ILE A 452 -30.61 -11.44 11.29
CA ILE A 452 -29.75 -10.65 10.38
C ILE A 452 -28.25 -10.93 10.58
N TRP A 453 -27.83 -11.31 11.79
CA TRP A 453 -26.45 -11.75 12.05
C TRP A 453 -26.13 -13.07 11.37
N ASN A 454 -27.09 -14.00 11.36
CA ASN A 454 -26.96 -15.31 10.73
C ASN A 454 -27.02 -15.22 9.20
N TRP A 455 -27.67 -14.18 8.65
CA TRP A 455 -27.68 -13.91 7.21
C TRP A 455 -26.37 -13.29 6.74
N MET A 456 -25.60 -12.64 7.61
CA MET A 456 -24.24 -12.22 7.28
C MET A 456 -23.33 -13.45 7.18
N MET A 457 -22.79 -13.67 5.98
CA MET A 457 -21.94 -14.81 5.65
C MET A 457 -20.55 -14.63 6.27
N LYS A 458 -20.06 -15.69 6.92
CA LYS A 458 -18.75 -15.74 7.62
C LYS A 458 -17.85 -16.83 7.04
N ASN A 459 -18.10 -17.17 5.79
CA ASN A 459 -17.51 -18.29 5.05
C ASN A 459 -16.84 -17.82 3.74
N VAL A 460 -16.57 -16.51 3.62
CA VAL A 460 -15.94 -15.89 2.46
C VAL A 460 -14.61 -15.25 2.88
N TYR A 461 -13.54 -15.60 2.16
CA TYR A 461 -12.17 -15.21 2.47
C TYR A 461 -11.51 -14.57 1.26
N SER A 462 -10.78 -13.48 1.48
CA SER A 462 -9.92 -12.88 0.46
C SER A 462 -8.59 -13.62 0.41
N VAL A 463 -8.20 -14.11 -0.78
CA VAL A 463 -6.98 -14.91 -0.99
C VAL A 463 -5.95 -14.21 -1.88
N GLY A 464 -6.14 -12.91 -2.14
CA GLY A 464 -5.25 -12.13 -2.98
C GLY A 464 -5.90 -10.83 -3.48
N TYR A 465 -5.34 -10.29 -4.55
CA TYR A 465 -5.82 -9.07 -5.19
C TYR A 465 -5.86 -9.23 -6.71
N GLY A 466 -6.79 -8.53 -7.36
CA GLY A 466 -6.98 -8.62 -8.81
C GLY A 466 -7.86 -9.81 -9.21
N VAL A 467 -7.71 -10.27 -10.44
CA VAL A 467 -8.53 -11.36 -11.00
C VAL A 467 -7.76 -12.68 -10.88
N LEU A 468 -8.33 -13.64 -10.14
CA LEU A 468 -7.74 -14.97 -10.00
C LEU A 468 -7.83 -15.75 -11.32
N THR A 469 -6.83 -16.61 -11.53
CA THR A 469 -6.87 -17.61 -12.59
C THR A 469 -7.10 -19.00 -11.99
N PRO A 470 -7.96 -19.85 -12.59
CA PRO A 470 -8.12 -21.24 -12.14
C PRO A 470 -6.83 -22.06 -12.27
N VAL A 471 -5.98 -21.70 -13.24
CA VAL A 471 -4.69 -22.37 -13.49
C VAL A 471 -3.76 -22.20 -12.30
N ASP A 472 -3.23 -23.31 -11.80
CA ASP A 472 -2.32 -23.40 -10.64
C ASP A 472 -2.89 -22.82 -9.32
N PHE A 473 -4.21 -22.61 -9.26
CA PHE A 473 -4.87 -22.28 -8.00
C PHE A 473 -4.90 -23.52 -7.11
N LYS A 474 -4.36 -23.39 -5.89
CA LYS A 474 -4.39 -24.43 -4.88
C LYS A 474 -4.82 -23.81 -3.57
N LEU A 475 -5.72 -24.47 -2.87
CA LEU A 475 -6.14 -24.10 -1.53
C LEU A 475 -6.30 -25.38 -0.71
N ASP A 476 -5.71 -25.39 0.47
CA ASP A 476 -5.95 -26.36 1.52
C ASP A 476 -6.51 -25.65 2.75
N VAL A 477 -7.36 -26.36 3.48
CA VAL A 477 -7.79 -25.97 4.82
C VAL A 477 -7.06 -26.85 5.81
N LEU A 478 -6.31 -26.22 6.71
CA LEU A 478 -5.42 -26.90 7.65
C LEU A 478 -5.87 -26.63 9.09
N TYR A 479 -5.62 -27.59 9.97
CA TYR A 479 -5.75 -27.45 11.41
C TYR A 479 -4.35 -27.34 12.03
N GLN A 480 -4.08 -26.21 12.69
CA GLN A 480 -2.83 -25.93 13.36
C GLN A 480 -2.83 -26.55 14.76
N GLU A 481 -2.13 -27.66 14.93
CA GLU A 481 -2.01 -28.33 16.21
C GLU A 481 -0.81 -27.77 17.01
N PRO A 482 -1.02 -27.31 18.27
CA PRO A 482 0.05 -26.76 19.08
C PRO A 482 1.24 -27.72 19.23
N GLY A 483 2.42 -27.29 18.78
CA GLY A 483 3.66 -28.06 18.85
C GLY A 483 3.82 -29.16 17.79
N LEU A 484 2.81 -29.45 16.97
CA LEU A 484 2.83 -30.48 15.92
C LEU A 484 2.64 -29.93 14.50
N GLY A 485 2.39 -28.62 14.35
CA GLY A 485 2.30 -27.94 13.06
C GLY A 485 0.93 -28.07 12.39
N ASP A 486 0.88 -27.75 11.09
CA ASP A 486 -0.36 -27.71 10.33
C ASP A 486 -0.70 -29.10 9.75
N LYS A 487 -1.92 -29.56 10.02
CA LYS A 487 -2.45 -30.86 9.54
C LYS A 487 -3.59 -30.65 8.56
N ARG A 488 -3.66 -31.49 7.52
CA ARG A 488 -4.77 -31.48 6.53
C ARG A 488 -6.09 -32.07 7.06
N TYR A 489 -6.06 -32.70 8.23
CA TYR A 489 -7.20 -33.35 8.89
C TYR A 489 -7.31 -32.84 10.33
N VAL A 490 -8.50 -32.97 10.94
CA VAL A 490 -8.65 -32.71 12.37
C VAL A 490 -8.22 -33.92 13.21
N PRO A 491 -7.37 -33.77 14.25
CA PRO A 491 -6.86 -34.89 15.05
C PRO A 491 -7.83 -35.37 16.15
N TYR A 492 -9.11 -34.99 16.06
CA TYR A 492 -10.16 -35.27 17.04
C TYR A 492 -11.48 -35.62 16.32
N GLY A 493 -12.45 -36.12 17.06
CA GLY A 493 -13.71 -36.65 16.52
C GLY A 493 -13.79 -38.16 16.62
N ASP A 494 -14.95 -38.71 16.26
CA ASP A 494 -15.24 -40.15 16.22
C ASP A 494 -15.80 -40.60 14.86
N LYS A 495 -15.91 -39.68 13.89
CA LYS A 495 -16.39 -39.90 12.53
C LYS A 495 -15.37 -39.35 11.52
N ASN A 496 -15.22 -40.04 10.38
CA ASN A 496 -14.35 -39.63 9.25
C ASN A 496 -12.91 -39.23 9.65
N LEU A 497 -12.34 -39.88 10.67
CA LEU A 497 -11.00 -39.58 11.19
C LEU A 497 -9.92 -39.70 10.09
N GLY A 498 -9.03 -38.71 10.03
CA GLY A 498 -7.93 -38.65 9.06
C GLY A 498 -8.35 -38.18 7.66
N ALA A 499 -9.63 -37.90 7.40
CA ALA A 499 -10.08 -37.32 6.14
C ALA A 499 -9.59 -35.87 5.98
N PRO A 500 -9.22 -35.43 4.77
CA PRO A 500 -8.87 -34.04 4.50
C PRO A 500 -10.04 -33.10 4.83
N ILE A 501 -9.75 -31.96 5.47
CA ILE A 501 -10.77 -30.98 5.87
C ILE A 501 -11.52 -30.44 4.64
N ILE A 502 -10.81 -30.22 3.52
CA ILE A 502 -11.44 -29.79 2.26
C ILE A 502 -12.54 -30.76 1.80
N SER A 503 -12.32 -32.07 1.90
CA SER A 503 -13.32 -33.06 1.54
C SER A 503 -14.50 -33.07 2.53
N LEU A 504 -14.24 -32.86 3.83
CA LEU A 504 -15.29 -32.74 4.86
C LEU A 504 -16.17 -31.50 4.64
N LEU A 505 -15.61 -30.41 4.12
CA LEU A 505 -16.32 -29.15 3.88
C LEU A 505 -16.94 -29.04 2.48
N ASN A 506 -17.02 -30.16 1.74
CA ASN A 506 -17.50 -30.21 0.36
C ASN A 506 -16.71 -29.30 -0.62
N LEU A 507 -15.43 -29.03 -0.33
CA LEU A 507 -14.53 -28.26 -1.19
C LEU A 507 -13.75 -29.13 -2.17
N ASP A 508 -13.79 -30.45 -2.04
CA ASP A 508 -13.12 -31.43 -2.90
C ASP A 508 -14.12 -32.56 -3.19
N ARG A 509 -14.90 -32.35 -4.24
CA ARG A 509 -15.91 -33.26 -4.77
C ARG A 509 -15.72 -33.52 -6.25
N LEU A 510 -14.99 -32.65 -6.94
CA LEU A 510 -14.83 -32.64 -8.38
C LEU A 510 -13.39 -32.92 -8.77
N ASN A 511 -13.19 -33.36 -10.00
CA ASN A 511 -11.86 -33.43 -10.60
C ASN A 511 -11.57 -32.14 -11.39
N SER A 512 -10.38 -32.06 -11.99
CA SER A 512 -9.98 -30.95 -12.87
C SER A 512 -10.92 -30.66 -14.07
N GLN A 513 -11.79 -31.61 -14.45
CA GLN A 513 -12.79 -31.47 -15.52
C GLN A 513 -14.18 -31.07 -14.98
N LEU A 514 -14.32 -30.86 -13.66
CA LEU A 514 -15.59 -30.61 -12.96
C LEU A 514 -16.55 -31.81 -12.94
N ASP A 515 -16.04 -33.03 -13.17
CA ASP A 515 -16.80 -34.27 -12.98
C ASP A 515 -16.81 -34.67 -11.50
N PRO A 516 -17.88 -35.30 -10.97
CA PRO A 516 -18.07 -35.59 -9.54
C PRO A 516 -17.18 -36.74 -9.03
N GLN A 517 -15.87 -36.49 -9.02
CA GLN A 517 -14.84 -37.38 -8.51
C GLN A 517 -13.82 -36.57 -7.70
N PRO A 518 -13.75 -36.72 -6.36
CA PRO A 518 -12.75 -36.05 -5.54
C PRO A 518 -11.32 -36.43 -5.96
N ASP A 519 -10.43 -35.45 -6.05
CA ASP A 519 -9.01 -35.63 -6.40
C ASP A 519 -8.03 -35.09 -5.35
N GLY A 520 -8.55 -34.57 -4.22
CA GLY A 520 -7.75 -34.03 -3.13
C GLY A 520 -7.30 -32.59 -3.35
N VAL A 521 -7.86 -31.91 -4.36
CA VAL A 521 -7.61 -30.50 -4.68
C VAL A 521 -8.92 -29.72 -4.49
N PHE A 522 -8.79 -28.44 -4.16
CA PHE A 522 -9.94 -27.55 -4.06
C PHE A 522 -10.68 -27.41 -5.41
N ASP A 523 -12.00 -27.59 -5.38
CA ASP A 523 -12.91 -27.43 -6.50
C ASP A 523 -13.06 -25.95 -6.89
N TYR A 524 -12.47 -25.54 -8.01
CA TYR A 524 -12.62 -24.19 -8.54
C TYR A 524 -13.89 -24.06 -9.39
N VAL A 525 -14.98 -23.59 -8.78
CA VAL A 525 -16.27 -23.37 -9.44
C VAL A 525 -16.63 -21.89 -9.38
N GLU A 526 -16.50 -21.21 -10.53
CA GLU A 526 -16.74 -19.77 -10.63
C GLU A 526 -18.17 -19.40 -10.23
N GLY A 527 -18.31 -18.34 -9.44
CA GLY A 527 -19.59 -17.84 -8.93
C GLY A 527 -20.13 -18.61 -7.71
N PHE A 528 -19.47 -19.69 -7.29
CA PHE A 528 -19.90 -20.56 -6.20
C PHE A 528 -18.80 -20.79 -5.16
N THR A 529 -17.69 -21.42 -5.52
CA THR A 529 -16.56 -21.59 -4.58
C THR A 529 -15.52 -20.49 -4.74
N VAL A 530 -15.49 -19.82 -5.89
CA VAL A 530 -14.58 -18.71 -6.18
C VAL A 530 -15.30 -17.55 -6.85
N LEU A 531 -14.95 -16.33 -6.46
CA LEU A 531 -15.30 -15.09 -7.15
C LEU A 531 -14.01 -14.51 -7.72
N SER A 532 -13.68 -14.88 -8.96
CA SER A 532 -12.38 -14.60 -9.57
C SER A 532 -12.04 -13.12 -9.59
N GLU A 533 -13.00 -12.29 -10.01
CA GLU A 533 -12.82 -10.84 -10.19
C GLU A 533 -12.38 -10.10 -8.92
N TYR A 534 -12.71 -10.67 -7.76
CA TYR A 534 -12.42 -10.06 -6.47
C TYR A 534 -11.40 -10.84 -5.64
N SER A 535 -10.82 -11.91 -6.19
CA SER A 535 -9.90 -12.79 -5.48
C SER A 535 -10.46 -13.37 -4.17
N ARG A 536 -11.72 -13.84 -4.20
CA ARG A 536 -12.39 -14.40 -3.01
C ARG A 536 -12.70 -15.88 -3.18
N VAL A 537 -12.60 -16.60 -2.07
CA VAL A 537 -13.06 -17.99 -1.92
C VAL A 537 -14.29 -18.00 -1.03
N MET A 538 -15.35 -18.68 -1.46
CA MET A 538 -16.59 -18.86 -0.72
C MET A 538 -16.79 -20.36 -0.44
N PHE A 539 -17.00 -20.73 0.81
CA PHE A 539 -17.19 -22.13 1.16
C PHE A 539 -18.63 -22.55 0.82
N PRO A 540 -18.88 -23.78 0.35
CA PRO A 540 -20.22 -24.30 0.06
C PRO A 540 -21.02 -24.65 1.32
N VAL A 541 -20.50 -24.30 2.50
CA VAL A 541 -21.15 -24.45 3.80
C VAL A 541 -21.04 -23.13 4.59
N LEU A 542 -22.04 -22.80 5.41
CA LEU A 542 -22.12 -21.52 6.13
C LEU A 542 -21.18 -21.43 7.34
N GLU A 543 -20.98 -22.54 8.05
CA GLU A 543 -20.16 -22.60 9.26
C GLU A 543 -19.02 -23.61 9.16
N PRO A 544 -18.06 -23.40 8.23
CA PRO A 544 -17.01 -24.37 7.92
C PRO A 544 -16.11 -24.74 9.11
N PHE A 545 -16.03 -23.91 10.15
CA PHE A 545 -15.19 -24.17 11.33
C PHE A 545 -16.00 -24.42 12.60
N GLY A 546 -17.33 -24.52 12.47
CA GLY A 546 -18.27 -24.68 13.57
C GLY A 546 -19.20 -25.86 13.33
N ARG A 547 -20.51 -25.58 13.20
CA ARG A 547 -21.56 -26.61 13.16
C ARG A 547 -21.46 -27.54 11.94
N ASP A 548 -21.06 -27.02 10.78
CA ASP A 548 -20.98 -27.84 9.57
C ASP A 548 -19.85 -28.87 9.61
N LEU A 549 -18.70 -28.49 10.16
CA LEU A 549 -17.61 -29.44 10.40
C LEU A 549 -17.96 -30.43 11.51
N ALA A 550 -18.65 -29.99 12.57
CA ALA A 550 -19.09 -30.85 13.67
C ALA A 550 -19.89 -32.06 13.17
N ASN A 551 -20.84 -31.84 12.24
CA ASN A 551 -21.67 -32.89 11.62
C ASN A 551 -20.85 -33.96 10.87
N GLN A 552 -19.64 -33.62 10.44
CA GLN A 552 -18.77 -34.50 9.66
C GLN A 552 -17.80 -35.29 10.51
N ILE A 553 -17.47 -34.81 11.70
CA ILE A 553 -16.42 -35.38 12.57
C ILE A 553 -16.96 -36.01 13.85
N TYR A 554 -18.21 -35.72 14.22
CA TYR A 554 -18.90 -36.33 15.35
C TYR A 554 -20.09 -37.20 14.90
N LEU A 555 -20.31 -38.32 15.59
CA LEU A 555 -21.48 -39.18 15.42
C LEU A 555 -22.75 -38.57 16.03
N ALA A 556 -22.60 -37.84 17.15
CA ALA A 556 -23.68 -37.09 17.79
C ALA A 556 -23.54 -35.59 17.51
N THR A 557 -24.64 -34.93 17.17
CA THR A 557 -24.67 -33.47 16.94
C THR A 557 -25.86 -32.86 17.69
N PRO A 558 -25.62 -31.92 18.64
CA PRO A 558 -24.31 -31.40 19.05
C PRO A 558 -23.42 -32.47 19.71
N PRO A 559 -22.08 -32.33 19.66
CA PRO A 559 -21.18 -33.26 20.31
C PRO A 559 -21.48 -33.37 21.81
N PRO A 560 -21.24 -34.53 22.45
CA PRO A 560 -21.46 -34.70 23.89
C PRO A 560 -20.66 -33.66 24.70
N PRO A 561 -21.16 -33.19 25.87
CA PRO A 561 -20.49 -32.18 26.70
C PRO A 561 -19.06 -32.54 27.15
N GLU A 562 -18.69 -33.82 27.06
CA GLU A 562 -17.38 -34.37 27.43
C GLU A 562 -16.30 -34.11 26.37
N VAL A 563 -16.71 -33.77 25.14
CA VAL A 563 -15.79 -33.42 24.06
C VAL A 563 -15.25 -32.01 24.29
N LYS A 564 -13.93 -31.89 24.41
CA LYS A 564 -13.28 -30.58 24.54
C LYS A 564 -13.62 -29.73 23.32
N ASP A 565 -14.26 -28.59 23.56
CA ASP A 565 -14.65 -27.65 22.50
C ASP A 565 -13.40 -27.15 21.77
N THR A 566 -13.19 -27.69 20.58
CA THR A 566 -12.02 -27.48 19.71
C THR A 566 -12.43 -26.86 18.38
N LEU A 567 -13.74 -26.75 18.16
CA LEU A 567 -14.35 -26.05 17.03
C LEU A 567 -14.50 -24.57 17.37
N PHE A 568 -14.63 -23.75 16.34
CA PHE A 568 -14.61 -22.30 16.50
C PHE A 568 -16.03 -21.70 16.50
N TYR A 569 -16.92 -22.17 17.37
CA TYR A 569 -18.30 -21.69 17.44
C TYR A 569 -18.41 -20.18 17.70
N ALA A 570 -17.50 -19.64 18.54
CA ALA A 570 -17.45 -18.21 18.84
C ALA A 570 -17.29 -17.33 17.58
N LEU A 571 -16.71 -17.84 16.50
CA LEU A 571 -16.61 -17.15 15.21
C LEU A 571 -17.98 -16.81 14.61
N TYR A 572 -18.98 -17.67 14.82
CA TYR A 572 -20.31 -17.54 14.26
C TYR A 572 -21.31 -16.96 15.26
N ASP A 573 -21.12 -17.22 16.55
CA ASP A 573 -22.08 -16.86 17.62
C ASP A 573 -21.74 -15.53 18.32
N SER A 574 -20.60 -14.91 18.00
CA SER A 574 -20.17 -13.64 18.59
C SER A 574 -19.57 -12.71 17.54
N ILE A 575 -19.44 -11.42 17.87
CA ILE A 575 -18.75 -10.47 16.99
C ILE A 575 -17.28 -10.83 16.82
N LYS A 576 -16.69 -10.46 15.67
CA LYS A 576 -15.30 -10.79 15.31
C LYS A 576 -14.30 -10.45 16.42
N ALA A 577 -14.45 -9.27 17.03
CA ALA A 577 -13.58 -8.82 18.12
C ALA A 577 -13.63 -9.71 19.38
N VAL A 578 -14.77 -10.33 19.68
CA VAL A 578 -14.93 -11.28 20.80
C VAL A 578 -14.36 -12.64 20.41
N ALA A 579 -14.63 -13.12 19.20
CA ALA A 579 -14.08 -14.38 18.69
C ALA A 579 -12.54 -14.39 18.72
N GLN A 580 -11.89 -13.25 18.44
CA GLN A 580 -10.44 -13.08 18.49
C GLN A 580 -9.83 -13.21 19.89
N GLN A 581 -10.64 -13.09 20.95
CA GLN A 581 -10.21 -13.33 22.33
C GLN A 581 -10.06 -14.82 22.66
N TYR A 582 -10.44 -15.72 21.74
CA TYR A 582 -10.28 -17.17 21.84
C TYR A 582 -9.20 -17.71 20.88
N PRO A 583 -7.92 -17.29 21.02
CA PRO A 583 -6.85 -17.75 20.13
C PRO A 583 -6.58 -19.26 20.24
N ASN A 584 -7.07 -19.91 21.31
CA ASN A 584 -7.02 -21.35 21.46
C ASN A 584 -7.92 -22.09 20.45
N LEU A 585 -9.01 -21.47 19.99
CA LEU A 585 -9.98 -22.04 19.03
C LEU A 585 -9.67 -21.62 17.57
N ASN A 586 -9.01 -20.48 17.38
CA ASN A 586 -8.58 -20.01 16.06
C ASN A 586 -7.38 -20.82 15.52
N ARG A 587 -7.65 -22.08 15.17
CA ARG A 587 -6.66 -23.08 14.74
C ARG A 587 -6.81 -23.46 13.28
N PHE A 588 -7.85 -23.00 12.60
CA PHE A 588 -8.06 -23.29 11.19
C PHE A 588 -7.39 -22.22 10.33
N VAL A 589 -6.60 -22.68 9.36
CA VAL A 589 -5.81 -21.82 8.47
C VAL A 589 -6.00 -22.27 7.03
N LEU A 590 -6.36 -21.34 6.16
CA LEU A 590 -6.44 -21.54 4.73
C LEU A 590 -5.06 -21.23 4.15
N LYS A 591 -4.42 -22.20 3.49
CA LYS A 591 -3.12 -22.01 2.85
C LYS A 591 -3.19 -22.43 1.40
N GLY A 592 -2.54 -21.67 0.54
CA GLY A 592 -2.63 -21.95 -0.88
C GLY A 592 -1.69 -21.14 -1.73
N THR A 593 -1.80 -21.36 -3.04
CA THR A 593 -1.13 -20.60 -4.07
C THR A 593 -2.17 -20.06 -5.02
N ALA A 594 -2.12 -18.75 -5.28
CA ALA A 594 -3.00 -18.07 -6.21
C ALA A 594 -2.17 -17.35 -7.28
N LYS A 595 -2.67 -17.36 -8.51
CA LYS A 595 -2.11 -16.61 -9.63
C LYS A 595 -3.13 -15.59 -10.11
N THR A 596 -2.66 -14.39 -10.41
CA THR A 596 -3.48 -13.27 -10.86
C THR A 596 -3.23 -13.00 -12.35
N SER A 597 -4.28 -12.68 -13.11
CA SER A 597 -4.15 -12.42 -14.54
C SER A 597 -3.46 -11.07 -14.79
N GLY A 598 -2.37 -11.05 -15.58
CA GLY A 598 -1.79 -9.80 -16.13
C GLY A 598 -0.34 -9.47 -15.75
N SER A 599 0.29 -10.21 -14.83
CA SER A 599 1.71 -9.98 -14.45
C SER A 599 2.62 -11.05 -15.05
N ALA A 600 3.06 -10.83 -16.30
CA ALA A 600 4.26 -11.50 -16.81
C ALA A 600 5.54 -10.85 -16.21
N ASP A 601 5.41 -9.57 -15.86
CA ASP A 601 6.45 -8.74 -15.27
C ASP A 601 6.32 -8.80 -13.74
N ILE A 602 7.39 -9.24 -13.08
CA ILE A 602 7.41 -9.47 -11.64
C ILE A 602 8.08 -8.27 -10.98
N SER A 603 7.38 -7.58 -10.07
CA SER A 603 7.99 -6.45 -9.35
C SER A 603 9.01 -6.94 -8.32
N ILE A 604 10.21 -6.40 -8.42
CA ILE A 604 11.35 -6.58 -7.51
C ILE A 604 11.71 -5.25 -6.82
N GLY A 605 10.77 -4.29 -6.73
CA GLY A 605 10.99 -2.95 -6.17
C GLY A 605 10.93 -1.86 -7.22
N TYR A 606 11.36 -0.64 -6.88
CA TYR A 606 11.45 0.50 -7.81
C TYR A 606 12.88 1.03 -7.83
N ASN A 607 13.37 1.54 -8.97
CA ASN A 607 14.69 2.15 -9.13
C ASN A 607 15.86 1.29 -8.61
N ILE A 608 15.93 0.05 -9.09
CA ILE A 608 16.96 -0.90 -8.69
C ILE A 608 18.28 -0.49 -9.36
N PRO A 609 19.42 -0.45 -8.64
CA PRO A 609 20.70 -0.15 -9.25
C PRO A 609 21.06 -1.18 -10.33
N VAL A 610 21.47 -0.70 -11.51
CA VAL A 610 21.90 -1.54 -12.64
C VAL A 610 23.04 -2.46 -12.21
N GLY A 611 22.93 -3.76 -12.53
CA GLY A 611 23.94 -4.78 -12.19
C GLY A 611 23.95 -5.24 -10.73
N SER A 612 23.01 -4.75 -9.88
CA SER A 612 22.83 -5.28 -8.52
C SER A 612 22.00 -6.56 -8.48
N VAL A 613 21.32 -6.91 -9.57
CA VAL A 613 20.42 -8.05 -9.64
C VAL A 613 21.19 -9.31 -9.99
N THR A 614 20.98 -10.37 -9.22
CA THR A 614 21.51 -11.71 -9.48
C THR A 614 20.37 -12.70 -9.39
N VAL A 615 20.10 -13.38 -10.50
CA VAL A 615 19.00 -14.35 -10.62
C VAL A 615 19.57 -15.76 -10.65
N LEU A 616 19.00 -16.65 -9.85
CA LEU A 616 19.38 -18.06 -9.74
C LEU A 616 18.16 -18.91 -10.05
N ALA A 617 18.28 -19.94 -10.88
CA ALA A 617 17.23 -20.95 -11.05
C ALA A 617 17.84 -22.35 -10.87
N GLY A 618 17.26 -23.16 -9.96
CA GLY A 618 17.79 -24.50 -9.67
C GLY A 618 19.27 -24.53 -9.29
N GLY A 619 19.78 -23.46 -8.65
CA GLY A 619 21.19 -23.32 -8.26
C GLY A 619 22.13 -22.81 -9.36
N ARG A 620 21.67 -22.62 -10.60
CA ARG A 620 22.44 -22.00 -11.69
C ARG A 620 22.13 -20.49 -11.76
N THR A 621 23.17 -19.66 -11.80
CA THR A 621 23.00 -18.22 -12.09
C THR A 621 22.57 -18.03 -13.54
N LEU A 622 21.51 -17.26 -13.75
CA LEU A 622 20.96 -16.93 -15.06
C LEU A 622 21.66 -15.70 -15.65
N GLN A 623 21.62 -15.58 -16.97
CA GLN A 623 22.23 -14.45 -17.69
C GLN A 623 21.18 -13.41 -18.12
N GLU A 624 21.37 -12.16 -17.72
CA GLU A 624 20.55 -11.02 -18.16
C GLU A 624 20.63 -10.82 -19.68
N GLY A 625 19.49 -10.51 -20.31
CA GLY A 625 19.33 -10.35 -21.76
C GLY A 625 19.22 -11.65 -22.54
N VAL A 626 19.41 -12.81 -21.88
CA VAL A 626 19.30 -14.14 -22.50
C VAL A 626 18.24 -14.97 -21.78
N ASP A 627 18.40 -15.15 -20.48
CA ASP A 627 17.52 -15.97 -19.65
C ASP A 627 16.40 -15.16 -18.97
N TYR A 628 16.62 -13.86 -18.76
CA TYR A 628 15.67 -12.91 -18.21
C TYR A 628 16.00 -11.48 -18.65
N ASP A 629 14.99 -10.60 -18.63
CA ASP A 629 15.12 -9.15 -18.84
C ASP A 629 14.69 -8.39 -17.58
N ILE A 630 15.31 -7.24 -17.32
CA ILE A 630 14.99 -6.36 -16.18
C ILE A 630 14.66 -4.96 -16.69
N ASN A 631 13.56 -4.41 -16.21
CA ASN A 631 13.31 -2.98 -16.23
C ASN A 631 13.75 -2.38 -14.90
N TYR A 632 14.90 -1.72 -14.87
CA TYR A 632 15.48 -1.16 -13.64
C TYR A 632 14.69 0.02 -13.07
N ASP A 633 13.99 0.78 -13.94
CA ASP A 633 13.21 1.96 -13.56
C ASP A 633 11.91 1.55 -12.87
N LEU A 634 11.13 0.68 -13.53
CA LEU A 634 9.91 0.09 -12.96
C LEU A 634 10.21 -0.99 -11.91
N GLY A 635 11.47 -1.42 -11.82
CA GLY A 635 11.95 -2.55 -11.03
C GLY A 635 11.12 -3.82 -11.27
N THR A 636 10.93 -4.17 -12.53
CA THR A 636 10.28 -5.43 -12.91
C THR A 636 11.27 -6.38 -13.59
N ILE A 637 11.12 -7.67 -13.34
CA ILE A 637 11.88 -8.73 -13.99
C ILE A 637 10.94 -9.64 -14.78
N LYS A 638 11.38 -10.03 -15.99
CA LYS A 638 10.68 -10.96 -16.86
C LYS A 638 11.61 -12.10 -17.22
N ILE A 639 11.24 -13.33 -16.86
CA ILE A 639 12.01 -14.52 -17.26
C ILE A 639 11.68 -14.84 -18.73
N THR A 640 12.68 -14.83 -19.59
CA THR A 640 12.52 -15.06 -21.05
C THR A 640 12.78 -16.52 -21.43
N ASN A 641 13.53 -17.26 -20.61
CA ASN A 641 13.85 -18.66 -20.88
C ASN A 641 12.65 -19.58 -20.65
N GLN A 642 12.01 -20.00 -21.74
CA GLN A 642 10.82 -20.87 -21.71
C GLN A 642 11.08 -22.24 -21.06
N ALA A 643 12.30 -22.77 -21.10
CA ALA A 643 12.61 -24.06 -20.46
C ALA A 643 12.53 -23.97 -18.94
N ILE A 644 12.96 -22.84 -18.35
CA ILE A 644 12.86 -22.58 -16.90
C ILE A 644 11.40 -22.43 -16.49
N LEU A 645 10.63 -21.68 -17.28
CA LEU A 645 9.19 -21.47 -17.07
C LEU A 645 8.41 -22.79 -17.12
N THR A 646 8.62 -23.58 -18.18
CA THR A 646 7.88 -24.84 -18.42
C THR A 646 8.27 -25.94 -17.43
N ALA A 647 9.52 -25.92 -16.95
CA ALA A 647 9.98 -26.85 -15.91
C ALA A 647 9.53 -26.46 -14.49
N GLY A 648 8.93 -25.28 -14.30
CA GLY A 648 8.45 -24.81 -13.00
C GLY A 648 9.57 -24.62 -11.97
N LEU A 649 10.82 -24.41 -12.41
CA LEU A 649 11.95 -24.29 -11.50
C LEU A 649 11.81 -23.03 -10.62
N PRO A 650 12.11 -23.11 -9.31
CA PRO A 650 12.14 -21.94 -8.47
C PRO A 650 13.25 -21.00 -8.93
N VAL A 651 12.91 -19.72 -9.13
CA VAL A 651 13.80 -18.65 -9.53
C VAL A 651 13.98 -17.68 -8.35
N GLN A 652 15.19 -17.57 -7.84
CA GLN A 652 15.54 -16.65 -6.77
C GLN A 652 16.20 -15.39 -7.34
N VAL A 653 15.62 -14.23 -7.08
CA VAL A 653 16.11 -12.93 -7.51
C VAL A 653 16.67 -12.20 -6.30
N ASN A 654 17.97 -11.94 -6.31
CA ASN A 654 18.64 -11.09 -5.32
C ASN A 654 18.88 -9.73 -5.93
N PHE A 655 18.61 -8.63 -5.23
CA PHE A 655 18.83 -7.28 -5.73
C PHE A 655 19.16 -6.31 -4.59
N GLU A 656 19.72 -5.15 -4.92
CA GLU A 656 19.86 -4.05 -3.96
C GLU A 656 18.68 -3.08 -4.11
N ASN A 657 18.00 -2.77 -3.01
CA ASN A 657 16.92 -1.80 -2.95
C ASN A 657 17.37 -0.57 -2.16
N ASN A 658 17.17 0.60 -2.77
CA ASN A 658 17.58 1.89 -2.23
C ASN A 658 16.39 2.76 -1.82
N ALA A 659 15.15 2.31 -2.05
CA ALA A 659 13.91 3.04 -1.80
C ALA A 659 13.55 3.15 -0.30
N SER A 660 14.50 2.87 0.58
CA SER A 660 14.26 2.74 2.01
C SER A 660 14.36 4.10 2.70
N PHE A 661 13.36 4.94 2.43
CA PHE A 661 13.20 6.25 3.05
C PHE A 661 13.12 6.08 4.58
N GLY A 662 14.13 6.57 5.31
CA GLY A 662 14.17 6.55 6.78
C GLY A 662 14.96 5.41 7.46
N LEU A 663 15.75 4.61 6.73
CA LEU A 663 16.48 3.50 7.35
C LEU A 663 17.61 3.94 8.30
N GLN A 664 17.74 3.15 9.36
CA GLN A 664 18.82 3.15 10.33
C GLN A 664 20.19 3.32 9.65
N GLN A 665 21.05 4.16 10.22
CA GLN A 665 22.37 4.44 9.65
C GLN A 665 23.23 3.17 9.66
N ARG A 666 23.62 2.69 8.47
CA ARG A 666 24.48 1.51 8.29
C ARG A 666 25.92 1.91 8.05
N SER A 667 26.82 1.63 8.98
CA SER A 667 28.25 1.84 8.81
C SER A 667 28.90 0.59 8.21
N TYR A 668 29.63 0.77 7.12
CA TYR A 668 30.35 -0.25 6.36
C TYR A 668 31.86 0.02 6.41
N LEU A 669 32.60 -0.93 6.98
CA LEU A 669 34.06 -0.98 6.98
C LEU A 669 34.49 -2.19 6.13
N GLY A 670 35.23 -1.94 5.05
CA GLY A 670 35.79 -3.00 4.21
C GLY A 670 37.32 -2.90 4.15
N LEU A 671 38.00 -4.03 4.24
CA LEU A 671 39.43 -4.18 3.97
C LEU A 671 39.62 -5.37 3.05
N ARG A 672 40.31 -5.18 1.92
CA ARG A 672 40.66 -6.23 0.97
C ARG A 672 42.15 -6.20 0.66
N LEU A 673 42.77 -7.37 0.73
CA LEU A 673 44.16 -7.62 0.39
C LEU A 673 44.18 -8.53 -0.83
N ASP A 674 44.68 -8.05 -1.97
CA ASP A 674 44.81 -8.84 -3.19
C ASP A 674 46.30 -9.01 -3.54
N TYR A 675 46.83 -10.21 -3.40
CA TYR A 675 48.21 -10.55 -3.76
C TYR A 675 48.26 -11.25 -5.12
N MET A 676 48.84 -10.58 -6.12
CA MET A 676 49.03 -11.13 -7.46
C MET A 676 50.33 -11.94 -7.54
N ALA A 677 50.29 -13.21 -7.15
CA ALA A 677 51.47 -14.08 -7.16
C ALA A 677 52.08 -14.24 -8.57
N LYS A 678 51.22 -14.51 -9.57
CA LYS A 678 51.58 -14.58 -10.99
C LYS A 678 50.62 -13.73 -11.81
N ASN A 679 51.16 -12.93 -12.71
CA ASN A 679 50.38 -12.11 -13.63
C ASN A 679 51.09 -12.07 -15.00
N LYS A 680 51.02 -13.17 -15.73
CA LYS A 680 51.51 -13.29 -17.11
C LYS A 680 50.33 -13.45 -18.06
N ALA A 681 50.52 -13.15 -19.34
CA ALA A 681 49.45 -13.23 -20.35
C ALA A 681 48.77 -14.61 -20.43
N ASN A 682 49.50 -15.69 -20.11
CA ASN A 682 49.04 -17.08 -20.18
C ASN A 682 48.82 -17.78 -18.82
N GLU A 683 49.17 -17.12 -17.69
CA GLU A 683 49.04 -17.68 -16.35
C GLU A 683 48.83 -16.57 -15.31
N GLN A 684 47.72 -16.63 -14.60
CA GLN A 684 47.35 -15.69 -13.53
C GLN A 684 47.04 -16.47 -12.25
N LEU A 685 47.65 -16.07 -11.14
CA LEU A 685 47.39 -16.62 -9.80
C LEU A 685 47.29 -15.45 -8.82
N SER A 686 46.14 -15.33 -8.16
CA SER A 686 45.91 -14.32 -7.13
C SER A 686 45.31 -14.92 -5.87
N PHE A 687 45.74 -14.40 -4.72
CA PHE A 687 45.17 -14.70 -3.41
C PHE A 687 44.51 -13.43 -2.86
N GLY A 688 43.29 -13.56 -2.37
CA GLY A 688 42.49 -12.50 -1.77
C GLY A 688 42.24 -12.78 -0.29
N GLY A 689 42.33 -11.74 0.54
CA GLY A 689 41.83 -11.73 1.91
C GLY A 689 40.87 -10.57 2.10
N THR A 690 39.67 -10.81 2.62
CA THR A 690 38.63 -9.79 2.77
C THR A 690 38.13 -9.76 4.22
N ILE A 691 38.05 -8.58 4.82
CA ILE A 691 37.42 -8.33 6.11
C ILE A 691 36.36 -7.26 5.91
N VAL A 692 35.12 -7.58 6.26
CA VAL A 692 34.00 -6.63 6.17
C VAL A 692 33.32 -6.55 7.52
N ARG A 693 32.98 -5.34 7.95
CA ARG A 693 32.16 -5.09 9.13
C ARG A 693 31.01 -4.18 8.76
N LEU A 694 29.80 -4.66 8.99
CA LEU A 694 28.56 -3.92 8.81
C LEU A 694 27.92 -3.71 10.19
N SER A 695 27.62 -2.46 10.52
CA SER A 695 26.98 -2.08 11.79
C SER A 695 25.80 -1.18 11.53
N GLU A 696 24.64 -1.56 12.03
CA GLU A 696 23.44 -0.73 12.05
C GLU A 696 23.37 0.04 13.36
N ARG A 697 22.83 1.26 13.29
CA ARG A 697 22.56 2.09 14.45
C ARG A 697 21.06 2.31 14.56
N PRO A 698 20.40 1.79 15.61
CA PRO A 698 18.97 2.02 15.78
C PRO A 698 18.70 3.48 16.15
N PHE A 699 17.52 3.98 15.80
CA PHE A 699 17.08 5.33 16.20
C PHE A 699 16.76 5.41 17.69
N PHE A 700 16.16 4.33 18.23
CA PHE A 700 15.76 4.19 19.62
C PHE A 700 16.57 3.08 20.29
N THR A 701 16.66 3.11 21.62
CA THR A 701 17.30 2.05 22.42
C THR A 701 16.35 0.89 22.71
N LYS A 702 15.03 1.14 22.70
CA LYS A 702 14.00 0.11 22.67
C LYS A 702 13.81 -0.32 21.23
N VAL A 703 14.05 -1.59 20.95
CA VAL A 703 13.94 -2.16 19.61
C VAL A 703 13.05 -3.39 19.68
N ASN A 704 12.08 -3.47 18.78
CA ASN A 704 11.13 -4.58 18.70
C ASN A 704 11.73 -5.79 17.99
N LEU A 705 11.10 -6.95 18.19
CA LEU A 705 11.45 -8.19 17.50
C LEU A 705 11.35 -8.00 15.97
N ASN A 706 12.37 -8.46 15.25
CA ASN A 706 12.57 -8.30 13.79
C ASN A 706 13.04 -6.91 13.33
N GLU A 707 13.26 -5.97 14.25
CA GLU A 707 13.89 -4.67 13.95
C GLU A 707 15.28 -4.56 14.57
N ASP A 708 15.85 -5.68 15.01
CA ASP A 708 17.10 -5.74 15.77
C ASP A 708 18.31 -5.32 14.91
N PRO A 709 19.07 -4.29 15.34
CA PRO A 709 20.19 -3.76 14.57
C PRO A 709 21.38 -4.71 14.60
N ILE A 710 21.89 -5.06 13.42
CA ILE A 710 23.02 -5.98 13.30
C ILE A 710 24.38 -5.30 13.48
N ARG A 711 25.37 -6.09 13.93
CA ARG A 711 26.79 -5.69 13.97
C ARG A 711 27.69 -6.85 13.58
N ASN A 712 27.64 -7.21 12.31
CA ASN A 712 28.27 -8.40 11.75
C ASN A 712 29.69 -8.10 11.25
N THR A 713 30.61 -9.03 11.50
CA THR A 713 31.97 -9.00 10.93
C THR A 713 32.24 -10.29 10.17
N MET A 714 32.64 -10.18 8.90
CA MET A 714 32.97 -11.30 8.03
C MET A 714 34.45 -11.30 7.70
N TYR A 715 35.04 -12.50 7.69
CA TYR A 715 36.41 -12.76 7.29
C TYR A 715 36.39 -13.75 6.13
N GLY A 716 37.08 -13.45 5.04
CA GLY A 716 37.09 -14.28 3.85
C GLY A 716 38.48 -14.44 3.25
N LEU A 717 38.72 -15.59 2.65
CA LEU A 717 39.91 -15.91 1.87
C LEU A 717 39.46 -16.43 0.51
N ASP A 718 40.06 -15.93 -0.56
CA ASP A 718 39.79 -16.34 -1.93
C ASP A 718 41.08 -16.65 -2.72
N MET A 719 41.01 -17.60 -3.64
CA MET A 719 42.09 -17.96 -4.55
C MET A 719 41.53 -18.07 -5.96
N ASN A 720 42.17 -17.39 -6.91
CA ASN A 720 41.83 -17.47 -8.32
C ASN A 720 43.06 -17.87 -9.13
N TYR A 721 42.95 -18.94 -9.90
CA TYR A 721 43.98 -19.46 -10.79
C TYR A 721 43.43 -19.62 -12.21
N ARG A 722 44.01 -18.91 -13.17
CA ARG A 722 43.70 -19.03 -14.59
C ARG A 722 44.95 -19.44 -15.36
N LYS A 723 44.82 -20.46 -16.20
CA LYS A 723 45.88 -20.89 -17.13
C LYS A 723 45.32 -21.25 -18.48
N ASP A 724 45.92 -20.70 -19.52
CA ASP A 724 45.61 -21.09 -20.89
C ASP A 724 46.23 -22.47 -21.18
N LEU A 725 45.42 -23.38 -21.72
CA LEU A 725 45.82 -24.74 -22.02
C LEU A 725 45.61 -25.08 -23.50
N PRO A 726 46.36 -24.49 -24.45
CA PRO A 726 46.15 -24.72 -25.89
C PRO A 726 46.19 -26.19 -26.32
N ARG A 727 46.80 -27.07 -25.51
CA ARG A 727 46.78 -28.52 -25.72
C ARG A 727 45.36 -29.10 -25.66
N LEU A 728 44.46 -28.55 -24.86
CA LEU A 728 43.08 -29.01 -24.73
C LEU A 728 42.31 -28.71 -26.03
N THR A 729 42.41 -27.48 -26.56
CA THR A 729 41.91 -27.13 -27.90
C THR A 729 42.42 -28.12 -28.94
N LYS A 730 43.74 -28.40 -28.96
CA LYS A 730 44.35 -29.34 -29.93
C LYS A 730 43.92 -30.81 -29.76
N ILE A 731 43.48 -31.23 -28.57
CA ILE A 731 42.95 -32.58 -28.36
C ILE A 731 41.51 -32.66 -28.86
N LEU A 732 40.70 -31.63 -28.58
CA LEU A 732 39.33 -31.54 -29.04
C LEU A 732 39.23 -31.41 -30.56
N ASP A 733 40.15 -30.69 -31.19
CA ASP A 733 40.26 -30.52 -32.64
C ASP A 733 40.69 -31.80 -33.38
N LYS A 734 41.13 -32.85 -32.66
CA LYS A 734 41.42 -34.18 -33.23
C LYS A 734 40.20 -35.09 -33.28
N LEU A 735 39.06 -34.69 -32.73
CA LEU A 735 37.84 -35.49 -32.80
C LEU A 735 37.28 -35.43 -34.23
N PRO A 736 36.95 -36.58 -34.85
CA PRO A 736 36.64 -36.65 -36.28
C PRO A 736 35.36 -35.90 -36.71
N VAL A 737 34.60 -35.33 -35.77
CA VAL A 737 33.33 -34.62 -36.03
C VAL A 737 33.31 -33.19 -35.45
N TYR A 738 34.44 -32.68 -34.93
CA TYR A 738 34.51 -31.38 -34.24
C TYR A 738 35.86 -30.69 -34.48
N SER A 739 35.85 -29.45 -34.99
CA SER A 739 37.07 -28.63 -35.17
C SER A 739 36.86 -27.24 -34.56
N THR A 740 37.84 -26.76 -33.80
CA THR A 740 37.75 -25.46 -33.13
C THR A 740 39.13 -24.82 -32.95
N THR A 741 39.23 -23.55 -33.30
CA THR A 741 40.42 -22.70 -33.09
C THR A 741 40.29 -21.82 -31.83
N ALA A 742 39.18 -21.95 -31.11
CA ALA A 742 38.92 -21.15 -29.92
C ALA A 742 39.95 -21.47 -28.81
N PRO A 743 40.51 -20.44 -28.14
CA PRO A 743 41.47 -20.65 -27.06
C PRO A 743 40.79 -21.32 -25.86
N SER A 744 41.39 -22.42 -25.36
CA SER A 744 40.93 -23.08 -24.13
C SER A 744 41.72 -22.62 -22.91
N SER A 745 41.00 -22.32 -21.82
CA SER A 745 41.59 -21.97 -20.52
C SER A 745 40.94 -22.78 -19.39
N VAL A 746 41.70 -23.06 -18.33
CA VAL A 746 41.17 -23.60 -17.07
C VAL A 746 41.22 -22.50 -16.02
N ASN A 747 40.06 -22.27 -15.39
CA ASN A 747 39.89 -21.33 -14.29
C ASN A 747 39.50 -22.13 -13.05
N VAL A 748 40.29 -22.02 -11.98
CA VAL A 748 40.00 -22.61 -10.67
C VAL A 748 39.79 -21.46 -9.69
N TYR A 749 38.61 -21.43 -9.09
CA TYR A 749 38.25 -20.48 -8.07
C TYR A 749 37.90 -21.22 -6.78
N ALA A 750 38.43 -20.75 -5.66
CA ALA A 750 38.13 -21.28 -4.34
C ALA A 750 37.94 -20.12 -3.36
N GLU A 751 36.94 -20.22 -2.49
CA GLU A 751 36.69 -19.23 -1.45
C GLU A 751 36.24 -19.90 -0.15
N GLY A 752 36.52 -19.23 0.97
CA GLY A 752 36.01 -19.59 2.29
C GLY A 752 35.73 -18.33 3.08
N ALA A 753 34.61 -18.31 3.80
CA ALA A 753 34.22 -17.18 4.63
C ALA A 753 33.73 -17.63 6.01
N TYR A 754 33.98 -16.78 7.01
CA TYR A 754 33.54 -16.95 8.38
C TYR A 754 32.80 -15.68 8.83
N LEU A 755 31.56 -15.86 9.30
CA LEU A 755 30.72 -14.79 9.83
C LEU A 755 30.76 -14.82 11.36
N LYS A 756 31.15 -13.69 11.97
CA LYS A 756 30.98 -13.41 13.38
C LYS A 756 29.77 -12.47 13.56
N PRO A 757 28.60 -12.99 13.95
CA PRO A 757 27.44 -12.15 14.21
C PRO A 757 27.63 -11.31 15.48
N GLY A 758 26.89 -10.22 15.56
CA GLY A 758 26.87 -9.35 16.74
C GLY A 758 25.72 -8.36 16.69
N HIS A 759 25.52 -7.61 17.76
CA HIS A 759 24.46 -6.61 17.89
C HIS A 759 25.03 -5.22 18.15
N ALA A 760 24.21 -4.19 17.90
CA ALA A 760 24.57 -2.82 18.22
C ALA A 760 24.74 -2.62 19.74
N PRO A 761 25.72 -1.82 20.20
CA PRO A 761 25.93 -1.57 21.63
C PRO A 761 24.79 -0.78 22.31
N GLN A 762 23.90 -0.17 21.53
CA GLN A 762 22.72 0.55 22.02
C GLN A 762 21.67 -0.38 22.63
N ILE A 763 21.64 -1.64 22.20
CA ILE A 763 20.68 -2.65 22.67
C ILE A 763 21.30 -3.65 23.66
N GLY A 764 22.57 -3.48 24.05
CA GLY A 764 23.21 -4.38 25.01
C GLY A 764 24.74 -4.33 24.96
N ARG A 765 25.40 -5.14 25.79
CA ARG A 765 26.88 -5.26 25.82
C ARG A 765 27.30 -6.72 25.86
N GLY A 766 28.47 -7.00 25.29
CA GLY A 766 29.02 -8.36 25.27
C GLY A 766 28.30 -9.24 24.25
N SER A 767 27.82 -10.39 24.71
CA SER A 767 27.02 -11.34 23.94
C SER A 767 25.51 -11.22 24.23
N GLU A 768 25.11 -10.30 25.11
CA GLU A 768 23.72 -10.11 25.52
C GLU A 768 23.13 -8.86 24.85
N GLY A 769 22.19 -9.10 23.93
CA GLY A 769 21.34 -8.08 23.32
C GLY A 769 19.92 -8.14 23.88
N LEU A 770 19.31 -6.99 24.11
CA LEU A 770 17.92 -6.83 24.54
C LEU A 770 17.06 -6.50 23.31
N VAL A 771 16.03 -7.31 23.10
CA VAL A 771 14.99 -7.08 22.09
C VAL A 771 13.64 -7.23 22.78
N TYR A 772 12.73 -6.31 22.50
CA TYR A 772 11.39 -6.31 23.08
C TYR A 772 10.46 -7.15 22.21
N ILE A 773 9.82 -8.16 22.80
CA ILE A 773 8.72 -8.88 22.12
C ILE A 773 7.49 -7.97 22.06
N ASP A 774 7.25 -7.20 23.12
CA ASP A 774 6.26 -6.14 23.23
C ASP A 774 6.79 -5.10 24.23
N ASP A 775 6.71 -3.81 23.90
CA ASP A 775 7.11 -2.71 24.78
C ASP A 775 5.91 -1.97 25.40
N PHE A 776 4.68 -2.40 25.07
CA PHE A 776 3.39 -1.83 25.47
C PHE A 776 3.19 -0.33 25.13
N GLU A 777 4.06 0.30 24.35
CA GLU A 777 3.90 1.71 23.96
C GLU A 777 2.67 1.89 23.06
N GLY A 778 2.38 0.91 22.19
CA GLY A 778 1.20 0.87 21.33
C GLY A 778 -0.09 0.38 21.99
N SER A 779 -0.06 0.03 23.28
CA SER A 779 -1.20 -0.60 23.98
C SER A 779 -2.38 0.35 24.24
N LYS A 780 -2.16 1.67 24.10
CA LYS A 780 -3.19 2.70 24.29
C LYS A 780 -3.29 3.57 23.06
N SER A 781 -4.50 3.68 22.52
CA SER A 781 -4.87 4.70 21.55
C SER A 781 -5.76 5.73 22.22
N GLY A 782 -5.49 7.01 22.00
CA GLY A 782 -6.32 8.11 22.47
C GLY A 782 -7.21 8.61 21.33
N ILE A 783 -8.53 8.53 21.50
CA ILE A 783 -9.48 9.22 20.62
C ILE A 783 -9.83 10.55 21.31
N ASP A 784 -9.43 11.68 20.72
CA ASP A 784 -9.75 12.98 21.28
C ASP A 784 -11.20 13.36 20.94
N LEU A 785 -12.07 13.40 21.95
CA LEU A 785 -13.47 13.83 21.81
C LEU A 785 -13.63 15.35 21.90
N ARG A 786 -12.59 16.11 22.29
CA ARG A 786 -12.70 17.55 22.53
C ARG A 786 -12.67 18.37 21.24
N PHE A 787 -12.07 17.84 20.18
CA PHE A 787 -11.88 18.56 18.92
C PHE A 787 -12.45 17.78 17.72
N PRO A 788 -13.14 18.46 16.78
CA PRO A 788 -13.47 19.89 16.82
C PRO A 788 -14.66 20.18 17.76
N PRO A 789 -14.67 21.29 18.52
CA PRO A 789 -15.76 21.62 19.45
C PRO A 789 -17.14 21.69 18.77
N ILE A 790 -17.17 22.03 17.48
CA ILE A 790 -18.39 22.08 16.66
C ILE A 790 -19.03 20.71 16.39
N SER A 791 -18.34 19.60 16.72
CA SER A 791 -18.94 18.26 16.67
C SER A 791 -19.90 18.01 17.84
N TRP A 792 -19.84 18.82 18.90
CA TRP A 792 -20.78 18.73 20.02
C TRP A 792 -22.06 19.50 19.69
N ALA A 793 -23.20 18.87 19.94
CA ALA A 793 -24.52 19.46 19.77
C ALA A 793 -25.33 19.31 21.05
N MET A 794 -26.43 20.05 21.17
CA MET A 794 -27.38 19.87 22.27
C MET A 794 -27.93 18.45 22.22
N ALA A 795 -27.78 17.72 23.34
CA ALA A 795 -28.36 16.40 23.49
C ALA A 795 -29.88 16.49 23.68
N SER A 796 -30.59 15.41 23.34
CA SER A 796 -31.97 15.23 23.81
C SER A 796 -31.99 15.14 25.33
N VAL A 797 -33.16 15.40 25.93
CA VAL A 797 -33.31 15.22 27.38
C VAL A 797 -33.06 13.74 27.73
N PRO A 798 -32.15 13.43 28.67
CA PRO A 798 -31.90 12.05 29.08
C PRO A 798 -33.16 11.40 29.66
N SER A 799 -33.36 10.12 29.39
CA SER A 799 -34.42 9.33 30.04
C SER A 799 -34.18 9.29 31.55
N GLY A 800 -35.23 9.48 32.36
CA GLY A 800 -35.12 9.55 33.82
C GLY A 800 -34.56 10.88 34.34
N ALA A 801 -34.45 11.91 33.50
CA ALA A 801 -34.07 13.23 33.96
C ALA A 801 -35.14 13.78 34.91
N THR A 802 -34.76 14.09 36.15
CA THR A 802 -35.67 14.70 37.12
C THR A 802 -35.56 16.22 37.13
N ASP A 803 -36.66 16.89 37.45
CA ASP A 803 -36.64 18.30 37.79
C ASP A 803 -35.97 18.53 39.16
N ALA A 804 -35.89 19.79 39.58
CA ALA A 804 -35.31 20.16 40.88
C ALA A 804 -36.05 19.57 42.09
N ASN A 805 -37.26 19.04 41.90
CA ASN A 805 -38.10 18.43 42.93
C ASN A 805 -38.08 16.89 42.87
N GLY A 806 -37.26 16.30 42.00
CA GLY A 806 -37.16 14.84 41.84
C GLY A 806 -38.29 14.24 40.99
N VAL A 807 -39.08 15.06 40.29
CA VAL A 807 -40.13 14.58 39.38
C VAL A 807 -39.53 14.31 38.01
N GLU A 808 -39.72 13.10 37.49
CA GLU A 808 -39.25 12.71 36.15
C GLU A 808 -39.91 13.61 35.09
N LEU A 809 -39.06 14.26 34.29
CA LEU A 809 -39.46 15.22 33.27
C LEU A 809 -39.92 14.54 31.97
N PHE A 810 -39.42 13.32 31.69
CA PHE A 810 -39.64 12.57 30.44
C PHE A 810 -39.55 11.06 30.62
#